data_AF-A0A6N7HS62-F1
#
_entry.id   AF-A0A6N7HS62-F1
#
_cell.length_a   1.000
_cell.length_b   1.000
_cell.length_c   1.000
_cell.angle_alpha   90.00
_cell.angle_beta   90.00
_cell.angle_gamma   90.00
#
_symmetry.space_group_name_H-M   'P 1'
#
loop_
_entity.id
_entity.type
_entity.pdbx_description
1 polymer ?
#
loop_
_entity_poly.entity_id
_entity_poly.type
_entity_poly.pdbx_seq_one_letter_code
_entity_poly.pdbx_strand_id
1 'polypeptide(L)'
;MTATTVDHVVPLWSAIDVGLAGAKAATLAVLAAEGFAVPAGVVVTTRAFAEALAESVTLGEPAQLPADVLAALVEAVRPWGSVAVRSSAVAEDLAGASYAGMYTSVLDVPTEPAALAAAVERCWASARSELVAGYGGPGHVPAMAVLVQPMVAATVAGVAFTADPVTGERDVVVLDAVPGVAARLADGEVTPDRWVVRADRAERAAGVGEAALDADSALAVARMARTVAGRRRAPQDIEWALAGGEPVLLQARPITALPVPPVPVDVEVPPGYWTREASHARRPWTRLTHDLFRVRVPALRAAVAELGLLFEGLDAREIGGLEYTRVVPLGDKEPPNLPAWLVPVAFRVIPTLRRRIRTCVDAMRRDVPMRVLRQWADEWRPDLEARTDALRDADLGALTDDGLDAHLAAAVALGEDGVDIHFRLHAAIAMVLGEFAGCCRELLGWDEAGWQRLVAGTSVRSTEPAHVLAELAAHVDEPDFADRFADHLRRHCCRALSYELAEQSLDERPELVLALLRDQLATGFDPVANDRTLAAEREQAASEARARLSDVDRARFDAALARALVAYPIREDNHFVTTAVPGALVRKAVLEYGRRLVARGQLPVPDMAFHLRPAELRAALRVGDDVSAVASGRAGERAWAMANPGPAHYGTPPPPPPPMTSLPPEARRANESFLWTIEQVFGPDFLAGGPRGDEKVLPGIAASPGAYRGTVRIVHDETEFDRVRAGDVVVCPTTSPVWSLLFPIIGALVTDEGGTLSHPAIIAREHGVPAVVATRVATATLRDGQRVAVDGGAGTVTVLA
;
A
#
# COMPACT_ATOMS: atom_id res chain seq x y z
N MET A 1 41.32 -25.74 26.07
CA MET A 1 40.31 -25.50 25.03
C MET A 1 40.53 -26.54 23.94
N THR A 2 39.52 -27.35 23.63
CA THR A 2 39.53 -28.26 22.48
C THR A 2 39.34 -27.43 21.19
N ALA A 3 39.72 -27.97 20.03
CA ALA A 3 39.62 -27.26 18.75
C ALA A 3 38.17 -26.84 18.38
N THR A 4 37.16 -27.47 18.97
CA THR A 4 35.74 -27.13 18.84
C THR A 4 35.31 -25.89 19.62
N THR A 5 35.91 -25.57 20.77
CA THR A 5 35.50 -24.42 21.61
C THR A 5 35.96 -23.06 21.06
N VAL A 6 36.82 -23.04 20.03
CA VAL A 6 37.40 -21.82 19.44
C VAL A 6 36.41 -21.12 18.48
N ASP A 7 35.38 -21.83 18.01
CA ASP A 7 34.41 -21.31 17.02
C ASP A 7 33.11 -20.75 17.63
N HIS A 8 32.88 -20.95 18.93
CA HIS A 8 31.64 -20.55 19.62
C HIS A 8 31.75 -19.22 20.38
N VAL A 9 32.96 -18.87 20.82
CA VAL A 9 33.25 -17.64 21.55
C VAL A 9 34.48 -16.99 20.91
N VAL A 10 34.28 -15.86 20.23
CA VAL A 10 35.34 -15.18 19.47
C VAL A 10 35.56 -13.76 19.98
N PRO A 11 36.80 -13.22 19.95
CA PRO A 11 37.01 -11.84 20.34
C PRO A 11 36.45 -10.88 19.28
N LEU A 12 35.87 -9.75 19.73
CA LEU A 12 35.18 -8.78 18.87
C LEU A 12 36.04 -8.29 17.71
N TRP A 13 37.33 -8.03 17.92
CA TRP A 13 38.24 -7.53 16.88
C TRP A 13 38.40 -8.49 15.68
N SER A 14 38.06 -9.77 15.84
CA SER A 14 38.10 -10.78 14.77
C SER A 14 36.72 -11.07 14.16
N ALA A 15 35.65 -10.56 14.76
CA ALA A 15 34.26 -10.95 14.49
C ALA A 15 33.62 -10.10 13.36
N ILE A 16 34.30 -9.96 12.22
CA ILE A 16 33.84 -9.10 11.10
C ILE A 16 32.75 -9.73 10.21
N ASP A 17 32.54 -11.04 10.32
CA ASP A 17 31.53 -11.76 9.55
C ASP A 17 30.15 -11.63 10.19
N VAL A 18 29.24 -10.94 9.50
CA VAL A 18 27.84 -10.73 9.94
C VAL A 18 27.11 -12.07 10.14
N GLY A 19 27.39 -13.09 9.34
CA GLY A 19 26.75 -14.40 9.48
C GLY A 19 27.16 -15.13 10.77
N LEU A 20 28.35 -14.83 11.29
CA LEU A 20 28.89 -15.42 12.51
C LEU A 20 28.57 -14.58 13.76
N ALA A 21 28.67 -13.26 13.65
CA ALA A 21 28.67 -12.32 14.78
C ALA A 21 27.38 -11.49 14.89
N GLY A 22 26.51 -11.55 13.89
CA GLY A 22 25.38 -10.63 13.75
C GLY A 22 25.81 -9.22 13.34
N ALA A 23 24.85 -8.39 12.96
CA ALA A 23 25.10 -7.09 12.33
C ALA A 23 25.79 -6.08 13.26
N LYS A 24 25.35 -5.99 14.53
CA LYS A 24 25.92 -5.05 15.52
C LYS A 24 27.38 -5.36 15.83
N ALA A 25 27.68 -6.61 16.19
CA ALA A 25 29.04 -6.99 16.57
C ALA A 25 30.00 -6.88 15.39
N ALA A 26 29.59 -7.32 14.19
CA ALA A 26 30.39 -7.17 12.99
C ALA A 26 30.65 -5.69 12.65
N THR A 27 29.64 -4.83 12.78
CA THR A 27 29.80 -3.39 12.55
C THR A 27 30.81 -2.77 13.51
N LEU A 28 30.73 -3.11 14.80
CA LEU A 28 31.68 -2.64 15.82
C LEU A 28 33.10 -3.21 15.59
N ALA A 29 33.24 -4.46 15.17
CA ALA A 29 34.52 -5.06 14.82
C ALA A 29 35.23 -4.29 13.69
N VAL A 30 34.48 -3.96 12.63
CA VAL A 30 35.02 -3.18 11.52
C VAL A 30 35.38 -1.76 11.96
N LEU A 31 34.54 -1.10 12.77
CA LEU A 31 34.84 0.26 13.27
C LEU A 31 36.05 0.25 14.22
N ALA A 32 36.21 -0.76 15.07
CA ALA A 32 37.41 -0.91 15.89
C ALA A 32 38.67 -1.06 15.03
N ALA A 33 38.62 -1.86 13.95
CA ALA A 33 39.73 -2.01 13.01
C ALA A 33 40.05 -0.72 12.23
N GLU A 34 39.07 0.17 12.06
CA GLU A 34 39.23 1.50 11.45
C GLU A 34 39.79 2.56 12.42
N GLY A 35 40.04 2.18 13.69
CA GLY A 35 40.65 3.04 14.70
C GLY A 35 39.66 3.83 15.57
N PHE A 36 38.37 3.52 15.52
CA PHE A 36 37.40 4.11 16.45
C PHE A 36 37.57 3.53 17.87
N ALA A 37 37.33 4.37 18.88
CA ALA A 37 37.35 3.95 20.28
C ALA A 37 36.14 3.06 20.59
N VAL A 38 36.27 1.76 20.40
CA VAL A 38 35.24 0.75 20.68
C VAL A 38 35.69 -0.07 21.90
N PRO A 39 34.82 -0.35 22.89
CA PRO A 39 35.17 -1.22 24.01
C PRO A 39 35.58 -2.60 23.51
N ALA A 40 36.59 -3.18 24.15
CA ALA A 40 36.94 -4.59 23.93
C ALA A 40 35.69 -5.46 24.08
N GLY A 41 35.62 -6.59 23.40
CA GLY A 41 34.42 -7.41 23.44
C GLY A 41 34.67 -8.85 23.05
N VAL A 42 33.70 -9.69 23.37
CA VAL A 42 33.64 -11.09 23.02
C VAL A 42 32.26 -11.36 22.43
N VAL A 43 32.18 -12.21 21.42
CA VAL A 43 30.94 -12.57 20.74
C VAL A 43 30.68 -14.06 20.96
N VAL A 44 29.53 -14.37 21.54
CA VAL A 44 28.92 -15.71 21.49
C VAL A 44 28.28 -15.83 20.12
N THR A 45 28.80 -16.73 19.28
CA THR A 45 28.51 -16.75 17.85
C THR A 45 27.13 -17.32 17.52
N THR A 46 26.65 -17.06 16.31
CA THR A 46 25.42 -17.68 15.77
C THR A 46 25.50 -19.22 15.75
N ARG A 47 26.70 -19.79 15.68
CA ARG A 47 26.92 -21.25 15.77
C ARG A 47 26.60 -21.80 17.16
N ALA A 48 27.01 -21.09 18.21
CA ALA A 48 26.68 -21.46 19.58
C ALA A 48 25.16 -21.45 19.82
N PHE A 49 24.47 -20.48 19.21
CA PHE A 49 23.00 -20.44 19.25
C PHE A 49 22.37 -21.60 18.47
N ALA A 50 22.86 -21.92 17.28
CA ALA A 50 22.36 -23.04 16.48
C ALA A 50 22.52 -24.40 17.20
N GLU A 51 23.63 -24.60 17.89
CA GLU A 51 23.86 -25.79 18.72
C GLU A 51 22.90 -25.86 19.91
N ALA A 52 22.74 -24.76 20.66
CA ALA A 52 21.78 -24.66 21.75
C ALA A 52 20.33 -24.91 21.31
N LEU A 53 19.99 -24.53 20.07
CA LEU A 53 18.69 -24.82 19.47
C LEU A 53 18.54 -26.30 19.10
N ALA A 54 19.59 -26.93 18.56
CA ALA A 54 19.57 -28.34 18.16
C ALA A 54 19.44 -29.30 19.36
N GLU A 55 19.92 -28.89 20.54
CA GLU A 55 19.80 -29.65 21.79
C GLU A 55 18.43 -29.49 22.47
N SER A 56 17.58 -28.55 22.00
CA SER A 56 16.24 -28.34 22.52
C SER A 56 15.29 -29.44 22.03
N VAL A 57 14.79 -30.27 22.95
CA VAL A 57 14.02 -31.49 22.66
C VAL A 57 12.59 -31.19 22.19
N THR A 58 12.07 -29.98 22.48
CA THR A 58 10.68 -29.59 22.20
C THR A 58 10.61 -28.23 21.50
N LEU A 59 9.80 -28.11 20.44
CA LEU A 59 9.45 -26.82 19.83
C LEU A 59 8.82 -25.90 20.90
N GLY A 60 9.53 -24.84 21.30
CA GLY A 60 9.07 -23.85 22.28
C GLY A 60 9.90 -23.74 23.56
N GLU A 61 10.85 -24.65 23.82
CA GLU A 61 11.74 -24.52 24.99
C GLU A 61 12.82 -23.44 24.79
N PRO A 62 13.18 -22.69 25.85
CA PRO A 62 14.27 -21.71 25.79
C PRO A 62 15.60 -22.39 25.43
N ALA A 63 16.38 -21.80 24.53
CA ALA A 63 17.73 -22.26 24.25
C ALA A 63 18.61 -22.06 25.50
N GLN A 64 19.27 -23.11 25.95
CA GLN A 64 20.18 -23.07 27.11
C GLN A 64 21.63 -22.92 26.64
N LEU A 65 22.43 -22.13 27.35
CA LEU A 65 23.82 -21.92 26.98
C LEU A 65 24.65 -23.18 27.29
N PRO A 66 25.32 -23.81 26.30
CA PRO A 66 26.13 -25.00 26.55
C PRO A 66 27.25 -24.74 27.57
N ALA A 67 27.52 -25.72 28.43
CA ALA A 67 28.41 -25.53 29.58
C ALA A 67 29.86 -25.21 29.20
N ASP A 68 30.35 -25.74 28.07
CA ASP A 68 31.68 -25.47 27.54
C ASP A 68 31.78 -24.07 26.91
N VAL A 69 30.72 -23.61 26.23
CA VAL A 69 30.58 -22.22 25.73
C VAL A 69 30.54 -21.24 26.90
N LEU A 70 29.79 -21.54 27.96
CA LEU A 70 29.77 -20.72 29.19
C LEU A 70 31.15 -20.66 29.85
N ALA A 71 31.86 -21.78 29.95
CA ALA A 71 33.21 -21.80 30.51
C ALA A 71 34.19 -20.95 29.70
N ALA A 72 34.11 -21.01 28.36
CA ALA A 72 34.91 -20.17 27.48
C ALA A 72 34.56 -18.68 27.62
N LEU A 73 33.27 -18.34 27.72
CA LEU A 73 32.81 -16.98 27.94
C LEU A 73 33.31 -16.42 29.28
N VAL A 74 33.15 -17.17 30.38
CA VAL A 74 33.62 -16.78 31.72
C VAL A 74 35.11 -16.51 31.72
N GLU A 75 35.90 -17.33 31.03
CA GLU A 75 37.35 -17.12 30.91
C GLU A 75 37.66 -15.83 30.13
N ALA A 76 36.96 -15.61 29.02
CA ALA A 76 37.19 -14.45 28.17
C ALA A 76 36.83 -13.11 28.84
N VAL A 77 35.81 -13.11 29.72
CA VAL A 77 35.35 -11.91 30.43
C VAL A 77 35.98 -11.73 31.81
N ARG A 78 36.78 -12.69 32.29
CA ARG A 78 37.49 -12.66 33.58
C ARG A 78 38.20 -11.33 33.90
N PRO A 79 38.82 -10.61 32.95
CA PRO A 79 39.47 -9.34 33.24
C PRO A 79 38.51 -8.19 33.59
N TRP A 80 37.21 -8.38 33.42
CA TRP A 80 36.19 -7.34 33.57
C TRP A 80 35.42 -7.52 34.88
N GLY A 81 34.91 -6.41 35.44
CA GLY A 81 34.11 -6.45 36.68
C GLY A 81 32.63 -6.76 36.42
N SER A 82 31.99 -5.92 35.61
CA SER A 82 30.65 -6.14 35.07
C SER A 82 30.63 -5.91 33.55
N VAL A 83 29.64 -6.49 32.88
CA VAL A 83 29.54 -6.50 31.42
C VAL A 83 28.17 -6.06 30.93
N ALA A 84 28.15 -5.50 29.72
CA ALA A 84 26.95 -5.35 28.91
C ALA A 84 26.82 -6.57 27.98
N VAL A 85 25.65 -7.21 28.00
CA VAL A 85 25.31 -8.38 27.17
C VAL A 85 24.22 -7.94 26.20
N ARG A 86 24.53 -7.92 24.91
CA ARG A 86 23.70 -7.32 23.86
C ARG A 86 23.42 -8.35 22.76
N SER A 87 22.16 -8.49 22.40
CA SER A 87 21.76 -9.22 21.18
C SER A 87 22.38 -8.60 19.92
N SER A 88 22.74 -9.46 18.96
CA SER A 88 23.29 -9.10 17.66
C SER A 88 22.75 -10.08 16.62
N ALA A 89 21.63 -9.76 15.98
CA ALA A 89 21.00 -10.61 14.98
C ALA A 89 21.60 -10.41 13.58
N VAL A 90 21.54 -11.44 12.72
CA VAL A 90 22.04 -11.35 11.33
C VAL A 90 21.18 -10.38 10.49
N ALA A 91 19.87 -10.37 10.72
CA ALA A 91 18.90 -9.58 9.96
C ALA A 91 18.51 -8.25 10.62
N GLU A 92 19.19 -7.85 11.69
CA GLU A 92 18.78 -6.72 12.55
C GLU A 92 18.80 -5.36 11.85
N ASP A 93 19.70 -5.16 10.89
CA ASP A 93 19.97 -3.89 10.21
C ASP A 93 19.72 -3.95 8.68
N LEU A 94 18.89 -4.89 8.20
CA LEU A 94 18.57 -5.00 6.77
C LEU A 94 17.62 -3.87 6.31
N ALA A 95 17.86 -3.36 5.11
CA ALA A 95 16.95 -2.41 4.46
C ALA A 95 15.57 -3.08 4.26
N GLY A 96 14.56 -2.63 5.02
CA GLY A 96 13.19 -3.16 4.96
C GLY A 96 12.74 -3.97 6.19
N ALA A 97 13.63 -4.30 7.13
CA ALA A 97 13.27 -4.95 8.39
C ALA A 97 14.04 -4.29 9.54
N SER A 98 13.48 -3.22 10.11
CA SER A 98 14.05 -2.57 11.29
C SER A 98 13.54 -3.29 12.54
N TYR A 99 14.34 -4.20 13.11
CA TYR A 99 14.02 -4.85 14.39
C TYR A 99 14.35 -3.97 15.61
N ALA A 100 14.44 -2.65 15.40
CA ALA A 100 14.87 -1.69 16.40
C ALA A 100 13.99 -1.75 17.67
N GLY A 101 14.64 -1.95 18.82
CA GLY A 101 13.96 -2.04 20.12
C GLY A 101 13.31 -3.40 20.41
N MET A 102 13.38 -4.38 19.50
CA MET A 102 12.73 -5.69 19.67
C MET A 102 13.66 -6.74 20.30
N TYR A 103 14.97 -6.53 20.29
CA TYR A 103 15.95 -7.44 20.87
C TYR A 103 16.50 -6.96 22.22
N THR A 104 16.74 -7.90 23.13
CA THR A 104 17.11 -7.61 24.52
C THR A 104 18.59 -7.21 24.65
N SER A 105 18.87 -6.21 25.49
CA SER A 105 20.19 -5.93 26.04
C SER A 105 20.12 -5.92 27.56
N VAL A 106 21.07 -6.58 28.22
CA VAL A 106 21.18 -6.66 29.68
C VAL A 106 22.47 -5.96 30.10
N LEU A 107 22.36 -4.94 30.94
CA LEU A 107 23.49 -4.12 31.37
C LEU A 107 23.88 -4.45 32.81
N ASP A 108 25.11 -4.07 33.18
CA ASP A 108 25.70 -4.27 34.51
C ASP A 108 25.60 -5.73 35.02
N VAL A 109 25.84 -6.68 34.12
CA VAL A 109 25.82 -8.11 34.43
C VAL A 109 27.12 -8.49 35.15
N PRO A 110 27.06 -9.06 36.36
CA PRO A 110 28.25 -9.60 37.02
C PRO A 110 28.87 -10.72 36.18
N THR A 111 30.21 -10.85 36.18
CA THR A 111 30.92 -11.88 35.42
C THR A 111 30.83 -13.29 36.03
N GLU A 112 29.89 -13.50 36.96
CA GLU A 112 29.63 -14.81 37.55
C GLU A 112 28.90 -15.72 36.54
N PRO A 113 29.21 -17.03 36.48
CA PRO A 113 28.69 -17.93 35.45
C PRO A 113 27.15 -17.93 35.32
N ALA A 114 26.43 -17.95 36.45
CA ALA A 114 24.97 -17.99 36.45
C ALA A 114 24.34 -16.70 35.88
N ALA A 115 24.93 -15.54 36.19
CA ALA A 115 24.46 -14.25 35.70
C ALA A 115 24.71 -14.08 34.20
N LEU A 116 25.89 -14.51 33.72
CA LEU A 116 26.24 -14.50 32.29
C LEU A 116 25.34 -15.42 31.48
N ALA A 117 25.11 -16.66 31.94
CA ALA A 117 24.21 -17.59 31.27
C ALA A 117 22.80 -17.01 31.14
N ALA A 118 22.22 -16.53 32.24
CA ALA A 118 20.89 -15.93 32.24
C ALA A 118 20.78 -14.66 31.36
N ALA A 119 21.86 -13.90 31.19
CA ALA A 119 21.87 -12.74 30.29
C ALA A 119 21.93 -13.13 28.81
N VAL A 120 22.76 -14.12 28.46
CA VAL A 120 22.87 -14.64 27.08
C VAL A 120 21.57 -15.32 26.66
N GLU A 121 21.01 -16.18 27.52
CA GLU A 121 19.75 -16.89 27.27
C GLU A 121 18.57 -15.93 27.11
N ARG A 122 18.53 -14.81 27.86
CA ARG A 122 17.55 -13.74 27.65
C ARG A 122 17.68 -13.08 26.27
N CYS A 123 18.91 -12.83 25.81
CA CYS A 123 19.14 -12.29 24.47
C CYS A 123 18.65 -13.28 23.40
N TRP A 124 18.91 -14.57 23.56
CA TRP A 124 18.42 -15.62 22.67
C TRP A 124 16.89 -15.78 22.69
N ALA A 125 16.26 -15.68 23.86
CA ALA A 125 14.81 -15.72 23.98
C ALA A 125 14.14 -14.57 23.21
N SER A 126 14.78 -13.40 23.13
CA SER A 126 14.25 -12.25 22.38
C SER A 126 14.11 -12.51 20.86
N ALA A 127 14.89 -13.45 20.30
CA ALA A 127 14.78 -13.88 18.90
C ALA A 127 13.46 -14.60 18.58
N ARG A 128 12.70 -15.02 19.61
CA ARG A 128 11.42 -15.74 19.49
C ARG A 128 10.22 -14.94 19.99
N SER A 129 10.38 -13.65 20.26
CA SER A 129 9.25 -12.80 20.65
C SER A 129 8.21 -12.72 19.53
N GLU A 130 6.93 -12.58 19.88
CA GLU A 130 5.80 -12.48 18.92
C GLU A 130 6.03 -11.38 17.85
N LEU A 131 6.81 -10.35 18.20
CA LEU A 131 7.23 -9.24 17.33
C LEU A 131 8.26 -9.64 16.25
N VAL A 132 9.12 -10.63 16.51
CA VAL A 132 10.14 -11.11 15.57
C VAL A 132 9.57 -12.20 14.64
N ALA A 133 8.59 -12.98 15.12
CA ALA A 133 7.90 -14.01 14.35
C ALA A 133 7.11 -13.44 13.14
N GLY A 134 6.68 -12.18 13.22
CA GLY A 134 5.95 -11.50 12.14
C GLY A 134 6.77 -11.25 10.86
N TYR A 135 8.11 -11.23 10.93
CA TYR A 135 8.97 -10.85 9.80
C TYR A 135 9.61 -12.03 9.05
N GLY A 136 9.68 -13.23 9.65
CA GLY A 136 10.39 -14.40 9.09
C GLY A 136 9.49 -15.52 8.57
N GLY A 137 8.18 -15.42 8.77
CA GLY A 137 7.22 -16.50 8.52
C GLY A 137 7.11 -17.49 9.70
N PRO A 138 6.09 -18.37 9.71
CA PRO A 138 5.86 -19.32 10.80
C PRO A 138 7.06 -20.26 10.99
N GLY A 139 7.62 -20.31 12.20
CA GLY A 139 8.70 -21.23 12.56
C GLY A 139 10.13 -20.76 12.23
N HIS A 140 10.31 -19.59 11.62
CA HIS A 140 11.65 -19.03 11.40
C HIS A 140 12.19 -18.39 12.67
N VAL A 141 13.31 -18.91 13.19
CA VAL A 141 14.08 -18.27 14.27
C VAL A 141 15.32 -17.63 13.64
N PRO A 142 15.45 -16.28 13.65
CA PRO A 142 16.61 -15.63 13.07
C PRO A 142 17.89 -16.03 13.81
N ALA A 143 18.97 -16.25 13.05
CA ALA A 143 20.28 -16.51 13.63
C ALA A 143 20.71 -15.32 14.50
N MET A 144 21.05 -15.61 15.77
CA MET A 144 21.33 -14.62 16.80
C MET A 144 22.69 -14.88 17.44
N ALA A 145 23.58 -13.90 17.37
CA ALA A 145 24.78 -13.85 18.18
C ALA A 145 24.55 -12.95 19.42
N VAL A 146 25.45 -13.02 20.40
CA VAL A 146 25.42 -12.17 21.59
C VAL A 146 26.77 -11.51 21.80
N LEU A 147 26.78 -10.18 21.77
CA LEU A 147 27.93 -9.34 22.05
C LEU A 147 28.05 -9.09 23.55
N VAL A 148 29.23 -9.36 24.12
CA VAL A 148 29.56 -9.12 25.52
C VAL A 148 30.72 -8.14 25.60
N GLN A 149 30.53 -6.99 26.24
CA GLN A 149 31.51 -5.91 26.38
C GLN A 149 31.65 -5.51 27.86
N PRO A 150 32.83 -5.05 28.32
CA PRO A 150 32.97 -4.50 29.66
C PRO A 150 32.07 -3.27 29.81
N MET A 151 31.52 -3.07 31.01
CA MET A 151 30.79 -1.85 31.32
C MET A 151 31.72 -0.64 31.24
N VAL A 152 31.35 0.31 30.39
CA VAL A 152 32.07 1.58 30.27
C VAL A 152 31.68 2.48 31.45
N ALA A 153 32.66 2.95 32.21
CA ALA A 153 32.47 3.91 33.29
C ALA A 153 32.17 5.32 32.72
N ALA A 154 30.96 5.47 32.19
CA ALA A 154 30.53 6.67 31.49
C ALA A 154 30.15 7.79 32.46
N THR A 155 30.67 9.00 32.24
CA THR A 155 30.16 10.20 32.93
C THR A 155 28.88 10.70 32.29
N VAL A 156 28.78 10.57 30.96
CA VAL A 156 27.66 10.94 30.11
C VAL A 156 27.51 9.87 29.03
N ALA A 157 26.30 9.52 28.67
CA ALA A 157 26.05 8.64 27.55
C ALA A 157 24.82 9.12 26.77
N GLY A 158 24.67 8.64 25.54
CA GLY A 158 23.64 9.16 24.68
C GLY A 158 23.56 8.51 23.31
N VAL A 159 22.72 9.10 22.48
CA VAL A 159 22.51 8.73 21.08
C VAL A 159 22.87 9.91 20.19
N ALA A 160 23.43 9.64 19.01
CA ALA A 160 23.79 10.62 18.00
C ALA A 160 23.22 10.21 16.64
N PHE A 161 22.34 11.05 16.09
CA PHE A 161 21.82 10.91 14.75
C PHE A 161 22.57 11.85 13.81
N THR A 162 23.16 11.31 12.74
CA THR A 162 23.91 12.10 11.73
C THR A 162 23.03 12.69 10.63
N ALA A 163 21.72 12.58 10.80
CA ALA A 163 20.69 13.34 10.13
C ALA A 163 19.56 13.55 11.14
N ASP A 164 18.77 14.62 11.00
CA ASP A 164 17.63 14.86 11.89
C ASP A 164 16.55 13.79 11.65
N PRO A 165 16.25 12.94 12.67
CA PRO A 165 15.27 11.87 12.51
C PRO A 165 13.84 12.37 12.32
N VAL A 166 13.55 13.64 12.59
CA VAL A 166 12.22 14.26 12.47
C VAL A 166 12.03 14.96 11.13
N THR A 167 13.04 15.70 10.68
CA THR A 167 12.93 16.52 9.45
C THR A 167 13.59 15.89 8.23
N GLY A 168 14.51 14.94 8.42
CA GLY A 168 15.33 14.38 7.36
C GLY A 168 16.53 15.25 6.96
N GLU A 169 16.77 16.40 7.60
CA GLU A 169 17.92 17.27 7.35
C GLU A 169 19.24 16.50 7.54
N ARG A 170 20.12 16.49 6.53
CA ARG A 170 21.36 15.68 6.54
C ARG A 170 22.62 16.46 6.91
N ASP A 171 22.56 17.79 6.93
CA ASP A 171 23.69 18.67 7.26
C ASP A 171 23.77 19.00 8.77
N VAL A 172 23.20 18.13 9.59
CA VAL A 172 23.06 18.32 11.04
C VAL A 172 23.33 17.02 11.79
N VAL A 173 23.90 17.12 12.98
CA VAL A 173 23.94 16.01 13.94
C VAL A 173 23.05 16.36 15.13
N VAL A 174 22.10 15.49 15.45
CA VAL A 174 21.24 15.61 16.63
C VAL A 174 21.75 14.65 17.69
N LEU A 175 22.05 15.16 18.89
CA LEU A 175 22.54 14.38 20.02
C LEU A 175 21.51 14.42 21.14
N ASP A 176 21.21 13.28 21.74
CA ASP A 176 20.50 13.19 23.01
C ASP A 176 21.48 12.66 24.06
N ALA A 177 21.66 13.40 25.16
CA ALA A 177 22.63 13.09 26.21
C ALA A 177 21.97 12.98 27.58
N VAL A 178 22.42 12.01 28.39
CA VAL A 178 22.02 11.82 29.78
C VAL A 178 23.24 11.60 30.69
N PRO A 179 23.20 12.04 31.96
CA PRO A 179 24.25 11.71 32.93
C PRO A 179 24.30 10.20 33.21
N GLY A 180 25.51 9.63 33.31
CA GLY A 180 25.71 8.21 33.61
C GLY A 180 25.43 7.28 32.41
N VAL A 181 24.70 6.19 32.64
CA VAL A 181 24.49 5.11 31.66
C VAL A 181 23.22 5.35 30.82
N ALA A 182 23.32 5.20 29.50
CA ALA A 182 22.25 5.48 28.52
C ALA A 182 21.04 4.52 28.56
N ALA A 183 21.05 3.48 29.39
CA ALA A 183 19.95 2.52 29.50
C ALA A 183 18.58 3.21 29.70
N ARG A 184 18.58 4.26 30.54
CA ARG A 184 17.40 5.04 30.89
C ARG A 184 16.85 5.91 29.77
N LEU A 185 17.62 6.10 28.68
CA LEU A 185 17.21 6.82 27.48
C LEU A 185 16.35 5.92 26.57
N ALA A 186 16.75 4.66 26.39
CA ALA A 186 16.05 3.70 25.55
C ALA A 186 14.65 3.35 26.10
N ASP A 187 14.52 3.31 27.43
CA ASP A 187 13.25 3.01 28.12
C ASP A 187 12.32 4.24 28.26
N GLY A 188 12.76 5.43 27.82
CA GLY A 188 11.95 6.66 27.86
C GLY A 188 11.72 7.27 29.25
N GLU A 189 12.46 6.81 30.28
CA GLU A 189 12.27 7.22 31.68
C GLU A 189 12.87 8.59 32.03
N VAL A 190 13.75 9.12 31.18
CA VAL A 190 14.49 10.38 31.42
C VAL A 190 14.39 11.30 30.21
N THR A 191 14.14 12.58 30.46
CA THR A 191 14.24 13.63 29.43
C THR A 191 15.72 13.95 29.16
N PRO A 192 16.26 13.69 27.96
CA PRO A 192 17.64 13.99 27.65
C PRO A 192 17.89 15.48 27.42
N ASP A 193 19.15 15.86 27.49
CA ASP A 193 19.63 17.09 26.89
C ASP A 193 19.82 16.88 25.39
N ARG A 194 19.03 17.60 24.61
CA ARG A 194 19.12 17.57 23.15
C ARG A 194 20.03 18.67 22.66
N TRP A 195 21.03 18.28 21.87
CA TRP A 195 21.95 19.17 21.20
C TRP A 195 21.82 19.04 19.69
N VAL A 196 21.94 20.18 19.00
CA VAL A 196 21.91 20.26 17.54
C VAL A 196 23.25 20.84 17.10
N VAL A 197 23.97 20.09 16.26
CA VAL A 197 25.31 20.46 15.80
C VAL A 197 25.32 20.66 14.29
N ARG A 198 25.50 21.91 13.87
CA ARG A 198 25.65 22.30 12.44
C ARG A 198 27.05 22.82 12.22
N ALA A 199 27.76 22.24 11.24
CA ALA A 199 29.20 22.48 11.04
C ALA A 199 29.95 22.38 12.39
N ASP A 200 30.64 23.44 12.83
CA ASP A 200 31.40 23.50 14.08
C ASP A 200 30.69 24.23 15.22
N ARG A 201 29.35 24.37 15.14
CA ARG A 201 28.53 25.01 16.17
C ARG A 201 27.60 23.99 16.82
N ALA A 202 27.72 23.83 18.14
CA ALA A 202 26.83 23.01 18.95
C ALA A 202 25.89 23.90 19.78
N GLU A 203 24.59 23.64 19.70
CA GLU A 203 23.56 24.37 20.44
C GLU A 203 22.67 23.40 21.22
N ARG A 204 22.43 23.70 22.50
CA ARG A 204 21.45 22.97 23.30
C ARG A 204 20.05 23.42 22.90
N ALA A 205 19.30 22.53 22.26
CA ALA A 205 17.95 22.80 21.75
C ALA A 205 16.86 22.50 22.79
N ALA A 206 17.07 21.51 23.66
CA ALA A 206 16.13 21.17 24.73
C ALA A 206 16.86 20.52 25.92
N GLY A 207 16.26 20.57 27.11
CA GLY A 207 16.79 19.96 28.32
C GLY A 207 16.20 20.59 29.60
N VAL A 208 16.30 19.87 30.72
CA VAL A 208 15.82 20.36 32.03
C VAL A 208 17.01 20.48 32.98
N GLY A 209 17.25 21.68 33.52
CA GLY A 209 18.33 21.93 34.49
C GLY A 209 19.72 22.10 33.84
N GLU A 210 20.77 21.78 34.60
CA GLU A 210 22.16 21.83 34.13
C GLU A 210 22.40 20.82 32.99
N ALA A 211 23.22 21.23 32.02
CA ALA A 211 23.51 20.37 30.87
C ALA A 211 24.45 19.22 31.27
N ALA A 212 24.07 18.00 30.93
CA ALA A 212 24.88 16.80 31.06
C ALA A 212 26.15 16.84 30.18
N LEU A 213 26.11 17.62 29.10
CA LEU A 213 27.16 17.75 28.11
C LEU A 213 27.52 19.24 27.93
N ASP A 214 28.79 19.57 27.71
CA ASP A 214 29.20 20.90 27.26
C ASP A 214 29.32 20.95 25.72
N ALA A 215 29.48 22.16 25.18
CA ALA A 215 29.52 22.37 23.72
C ALA A 215 30.74 21.69 23.06
N ASP A 216 31.88 21.65 23.73
CA ASP A 216 33.11 21.04 23.19
C ASP A 216 32.97 19.52 23.10
N SER A 217 32.37 18.90 24.12
CA SER A 217 32.04 17.48 24.15
C SER A 217 30.98 17.13 23.11
N ALA A 218 29.96 17.99 22.94
CA ALA A 218 28.97 17.85 21.86
C ALA A 218 29.63 17.85 20.48
N LEU A 219 30.57 18.75 20.24
CA LEU A 219 31.34 18.80 19.00
C LEU A 219 32.22 17.55 18.82
N ALA A 220 32.84 17.04 19.89
CA ALA A 220 33.65 15.83 19.83
C ALA A 220 32.82 14.60 19.42
N VAL A 221 31.65 14.41 20.06
CA VAL A 221 30.72 13.33 19.69
C VAL A 221 30.21 13.50 18.26
N ALA A 222 29.83 14.72 17.86
CA ALA A 222 29.36 14.98 16.50
C ALA A 222 30.43 14.72 15.43
N ARG A 223 31.71 15.04 15.71
CA ARG A 223 32.83 14.71 14.83
C ARG A 223 33.03 13.20 14.69
N MET A 224 32.98 12.45 15.79
CA MET A 224 33.01 10.99 15.76
C MET A 224 31.85 10.46 14.90
N ALA A 225 30.62 10.92 15.15
CA ALA A 225 29.42 10.49 14.47
C ALA A 225 29.49 10.73 12.95
N ARG A 226 29.86 11.94 12.52
CA ARG A 226 30.06 12.28 11.09
C ARG A 226 31.14 11.42 10.44
N THR A 227 32.23 11.13 11.16
CA THR A 227 33.31 10.28 10.64
C THR A 227 32.82 8.85 10.43
N VAL A 228 32.06 8.29 11.39
CA VAL A 228 31.43 6.97 11.23
C VAL A 228 30.47 6.99 10.03
N ALA A 229 29.59 7.98 9.91
CA ALA A 229 28.66 8.09 8.78
C ALA A 229 29.37 8.21 7.43
N GLY A 230 30.47 8.97 7.35
CA GLY A 230 31.31 9.05 6.14
C GLY A 230 31.95 7.72 5.76
N ARG A 231 32.40 6.92 6.73
CA ARG A 231 32.94 5.56 6.49
C ARG A 231 31.86 4.58 6.05
N ARG A 232 30.67 4.68 6.64
CA ARG A 232 29.52 3.82 6.32
C ARG A 232 28.74 4.26 5.08
N ARG A 233 29.03 5.47 4.56
CA ARG A 233 28.37 6.09 3.39
C ARG A 233 26.84 6.16 3.53
N ALA A 234 26.35 6.26 4.76
CA ALA A 234 24.93 6.36 5.08
C ALA A 234 24.75 7.11 6.40
N PRO A 235 23.63 7.83 6.60
CA PRO A 235 23.28 8.37 7.89
C PRO A 235 23.24 7.24 8.94
N GLN A 236 23.84 7.51 10.09
CA GLN A 236 23.99 6.62 11.22
C GLN A 236 23.24 7.14 12.45
N ASP A 237 22.66 6.19 13.17
CA ASP A 237 22.23 6.26 14.56
C ASP A 237 23.32 5.57 15.41
N ILE A 238 23.90 6.32 16.35
CA ILE A 238 25.10 5.95 17.07
C ILE A 238 24.85 6.03 18.57
N GLU A 239 25.08 4.94 19.28
CA GLU A 239 25.17 4.97 20.75
C GLU A 239 26.61 5.28 21.17
N TRP A 240 26.75 6.22 22.11
CA TRP A 240 28.04 6.70 22.57
C TRP A 240 28.08 6.91 24.08
N ALA A 241 29.28 6.92 24.63
CA ALA A 241 29.56 7.32 26.01
C ALA A 241 30.80 8.20 26.08
N LEU A 242 30.88 9.08 27.08
CA LEU A 242 32.10 9.78 27.45
C LEU A 242 32.79 9.00 28.56
N ALA A 243 33.99 8.48 28.26
CA ALA A 243 34.86 7.82 29.23
C ALA A 243 36.18 8.58 29.31
N GLY A 244 36.52 9.09 30.50
CA GLY A 244 37.73 9.92 30.66
C GLY A 244 37.71 11.22 29.83
N GLY A 245 36.53 11.72 29.45
CA GLY A 245 36.35 12.94 28.65
C GLY A 245 36.34 12.71 27.13
N GLU A 246 36.57 11.48 26.65
CA GLU A 246 36.62 11.16 25.23
C GLU A 246 35.39 10.33 24.78
N PRO A 247 34.86 10.55 23.56
CA PRO A 247 33.80 9.74 22.98
C PRO A 247 34.24 8.30 22.72
N VAL A 248 33.49 7.36 23.28
CA VAL A 248 33.58 5.92 23.04
C VAL A 248 32.34 5.48 22.27
N LEU A 249 32.56 4.76 21.18
CA LEU A 249 31.52 4.22 20.31
C LEU A 249 30.99 2.91 20.90
N LEU A 250 29.70 2.87 21.24
CA LEU A 250 29.05 1.70 21.83
C LEU A 250 28.24 0.91 20.81
N GLN A 251 27.69 1.57 19.80
CA GLN A 251 26.93 0.97 18.69
C GLN A 251 26.87 1.95 17.51
N ALA A 252 26.77 1.43 16.28
CA ALA A 252 26.45 2.22 15.10
C ALA A 252 25.53 1.41 14.19
N ARG A 253 24.45 2.03 13.70
CA ARG A 253 23.50 1.43 12.75
C ARG A 253 23.00 2.45 11.73
N PRO A 254 22.64 2.05 10.51
CA PRO A 254 22.07 2.97 9.53
C PRO A 254 20.70 3.50 9.98
N ILE A 255 20.41 4.79 9.71
CA ILE A 255 19.06 5.33 9.90
C ILE A 255 18.20 4.91 8.69
N THR A 256 17.29 3.95 8.90
CA THR A 256 16.48 3.36 7.84
C THR A 256 15.19 4.11 7.54
N ALA A 257 14.73 4.99 8.45
CA ALA A 257 13.44 5.69 8.38
C ALA A 257 13.56 7.23 8.32
N LEU A 258 14.57 7.77 7.64
CA LEU A 258 14.68 9.23 7.48
C LEU A 258 13.60 9.76 6.53
N PRO A 259 12.87 10.82 6.92
CA PRO A 259 12.02 11.56 6.00
C PRO A 259 12.83 12.06 4.81
N VAL A 260 12.26 12.01 3.61
CA VAL A 260 12.89 12.63 2.44
C VAL A 260 12.62 14.14 2.52
N PRO A 261 13.65 15.01 2.51
CA PRO A 261 13.44 16.44 2.55
C PRO A 261 12.55 16.91 1.38
N PRO A 262 11.49 17.69 1.63
CA PRO A 262 10.59 18.13 0.57
C PRO A 262 11.30 19.09 -0.39
N VAL A 263 11.19 18.83 -1.69
CA VAL A 263 11.72 19.68 -2.77
C VAL A 263 10.55 20.40 -3.43
N PRO A 264 10.48 21.75 -3.37
CA PRO A 264 9.39 22.50 -3.99
C PRO A 264 9.23 22.21 -5.48
N VAL A 265 7.99 22.07 -5.93
CA VAL A 265 7.63 21.87 -7.34
C VAL A 265 6.87 23.10 -7.83
N ASP A 266 7.24 23.60 -9.01
CA ASP A 266 6.53 24.71 -9.64
C ASP A 266 5.10 24.31 -10.03
N VAL A 267 4.14 25.17 -9.72
CA VAL A 267 2.72 24.95 -10.02
C VAL A 267 2.36 25.72 -11.29
N GLU A 268 2.46 25.06 -12.44
CA GLU A 268 2.00 25.59 -13.72
C GLU A 268 0.62 25.02 -14.07
N VAL A 269 -0.39 25.90 -14.14
CA VAL A 269 -1.77 25.50 -14.42
C VAL A 269 -2.10 25.77 -15.89
N PRO A 270 -2.33 24.75 -16.73
CA PRO A 270 -2.71 24.95 -18.12
C PRO A 270 -4.11 25.57 -18.26
N PRO A 271 -4.43 26.25 -19.37
CA PRO A 271 -5.78 26.77 -19.61
C PRO A 271 -6.86 25.67 -19.62
N GLY A 272 -8.02 25.98 -19.04
CA GLY A 272 -9.20 25.10 -18.98
C GLY A 272 -9.65 24.81 -17.55
N TYR A 273 -10.74 24.06 -17.42
CA TYR A 273 -11.25 23.58 -16.14
C TYR A 273 -10.60 22.23 -15.79
N TRP A 274 -9.81 22.20 -14.72
CA TRP A 274 -9.11 21.01 -14.24
C TRP A 274 -9.67 20.59 -12.90
N THR A 275 -9.99 19.31 -12.75
CA THR A 275 -10.49 18.72 -11.50
C THR A 275 -9.45 17.74 -10.97
N ARG A 276 -9.16 17.79 -9.66
CA ARG A 276 -8.20 16.88 -9.03
C ARG A 276 -8.71 15.44 -9.10
N GLU A 277 -7.88 14.50 -9.55
CA GLU A 277 -8.21 13.07 -9.63
C GLU A 277 -8.07 12.41 -8.25
N ALA A 278 -9.12 12.52 -7.44
CA ALA A 278 -9.12 12.00 -6.08
C ALA A 278 -9.46 10.50 -5.98
N SER A 279 -9.99 9.88 -7.04
CA SER A 279 -10.44 8.49 -6.97
C SER A 279 -9.29 7.51 -7.21
N HIS A 280 -8.46 7.75 -8.23
CA HIS A 280 -7.38 6.85 -8.65
C HIS A 280 -5.98 7.34 -8.23
N ALA A 281 -5.81 8.66 -8.03
CA ALA A 281 -4.54 9.31 -7.75
C ALA A 281 -4.60 10.14 -6.44
N ARG A 282 -5.07 9.51 -5.35
CA ARG A 282 -5.24 10.15 -4.03
C ARG A 282 -3.96 10.79 -3.49
N ARG A 283 -2.82 10.16 -3.79
CA ARG A 283 -1.49 10.62 -3.40
C ARG A 283 -0.71 10.97 -4.66
N PRO A 284 0.26 11.89 -4.57
CA PRO A 284 1.20 12.15 -5.65
C PRO A 284 1.81 10.84 -6.16
N TRP A 285 1.75 10.61 -7.47
CA TRP A 285 2.33 9.41 -8.04
C TRP A 285 3.85 9.48 -8.10
N THR A 286 4.50 8.33 -8.01
CA THR A 286 5.91 8.21 -8.38
C THR A 286 6.09 8.44 -9.88
N ARG A 287 7.32 8.80 -10.29
CA ARG A 287 7.61 9.07 -11.71
C ARG A 287 7.42 7.84 -12.58
N LEU A 288 7.73 6.65 -12.07
CA LEU A 288 7.48 5.40 -12.76
C LEU A 288 5.98 5.21 -13.03
N THR A 289 5.15 5.30 -11.97
CA THR A 289 3.70 5.18 -12.06
C THR A 289 3.13 6.18 -13.07
N HIS A 290 3.51 7.46 -12.95
CA HIS A 290 3.05 8.49 -13.87
C HIS A 290 3.37 8.13 -15.33
N ASP A 291 4.63 7.77 -15.65
CA ASP A 291 5.04 7.46 -17.03
C ASP A 291 4.31 6.24 -17.61
N LEU A 292 4.16 5.17 -16.84
CA LEU A 292 3.50 3.95 -17.29
C LEU A 292 1.99 4.14 -17.45
N PHE A 293 1.35 4.95 -16.61
CA PHE A 293 -0.08 5.21 -16.72
C PHE A 293 -0.46 6.29 -17.75
N ARG A 294 0.49 6.89 -18.47
CA ARG A 294 0.18 7.85 -19.56
C ARG A 294 -0.62 7.24 -20.70
N VAL A 295 -0.55 5.93 -20.89
CA VAL A 295 -1.28 5.19 -21.94
C VAL A 295 -2.81 5.27 -21.75
N ARG A 296 -3.30 5.61 -20.54
CA ARG A 296 -4.74 5.73 -20.26
C ARG A 296 -5.47 6.77 -21.12
N VAL A 297 -4.82 7.91 -21.38
CA VAL A 297 -5.42 9.03 -22.14
C VAL A 297 -5.71 8.63 -23.59
N PRO A 298 -4.73 8.12 -24.37
CA PRO A 298 -5.03 7.65 -25.72
C PRO A 298 -5.99 6.44 -25.75
N ALA A 299 -5.90 5.51 -24.79
CA ALA A 299 -6.82 4.38 -24.68
C ALA A 299 -8.29 4.83 -24.50
N LEU A 300 -8.54 5.75 -23.57
CA LEU A 300 -9.87 6.31 -23.37
C LEU A 300 -10.37 7.05 -24.62
N ARG A 301 -9.52 7.88 -25.24
CA ARG A 301 -9.87 8.59 -26.49
C ARG A 301 -10.23 7.60 -27.61
N ALA A 302 -9.54 6.47 -27.71
CA ALA A 302 -9.85 5.42 -28.67
C ALA A 302 -11.22 4.78 -28.41
N ALA A 303 -11.51 4.40 -27.16
CA ALA A 303 -12.80 3.82 -26.77
C ALA A 303 -13.98 4.79 -27.01
N VAL A 304 -13.80 6.06 -26.63
CA VAL A 304 -14.77 7.15 -26.88
C VAL A 304 -15.02 7.33 -28.38
N ALA A 305 -13.94 7.28 -29.16
CA ALA A 305 -14.02 7.45 -30.60
C ALA A 305 -14.72 6.29 -31.31
N GLU A 306 -14.47 5.05 -30.87
CA GLU A 306 -15.06 3.82 -31.39
C GLU A 306 -16.58 3.79 -31.19
N LEU A 307 -17.04 4.22 -30.02
CA LEU A 307 -18.48 4.32 -29.69
C LEU A 307 -19.15 5.60 -30.22
N GLY A 308 -18.38 6.53 -30.78
CA GLY A 308 -18.90 7.78 -31.36
C GLY A 308 -19.50 8.74 -30.33
N LEU A 309 -19.04 8.71 -29.08
CA LEU A 309 -19.54 9.58 -28.01
C LEU A 309 -19.26 11.06 -28.28
N LEU A 310 -20.03 11.95 -27.64
CA LEU A 310 -20.07 13.39 -27.95
C LEU A 310 -19.03 14.24 -27.20
N PHE A 311 -17.84 13.70 -26.98
CA PHE A 311 -16.65 14.38 -26.45
C PHE A 311 -15.40 13.67 -27.01
N GLU A 312 -14.20 14.25 -26.88
CA GLU A 312 -12.98 13.61 -27.42
C GLU A 312 -12.33 12.65 -26.42
N GLY A 313 -12.42 12.93 -25.13
CA GLY A 313 -11.86 12.11 -24.06
C GLY A 313 -11.62 12.89 -22.78
N LEU A 314 -10.77 12.35 -21.92
CA LEU A 314 -10.20 13.06 -20.77
C LEU A 314 -8.72 13.38 -21.06
N ASP A 315 -8.31 14.60 -20.74
CA ASP A 315 -6.92 14.94 -20.53
C ASP A 315 -6.54 14.72 -19.08
N ALA A 316 -5.27 14.42 -18.85
CA ALA A 316 -4.70 14.21 -17.53
C ALA A 316 -3.36 14.97 -17.46
N ARG A 317 -3.13 15.70 -16.36
CA ARG A 317 -1.94 16.52 -16.14
C ARG A 317 -1.55 16.52 -14.67
N GLU A 318 -0.26 16.40 -14.44
CA GLU A 318 0.35 16.70 -13.15
C GLU A 318 0.41 18.22 -12.94
N ILE A 319 -0.20 18.72 -11.87
CA ILE A 319 -0.16 20.13 -11.46
C ILE A 319 0.27 20.17 -9.98
N GLY A 320 1.48 20.67 -9.71
CA GLY A 320 2.05 20.68 -8.36
C GLY A 320 2.29 19.28 -7.77
N GLY A 321 2.60 18.30 -8.62
CA GLY A 321 2.82 16.90 -8.22
C GLY A 321 1.56 16.06 -8.02
N LEU A 322 0.37 16.63 -8.19
CA LEU A 322 -0.91 15.92 -8.11
C LEU A 322 -1.56 15.79 -9.48
N GLU A 323 -2.31 14.72 -9.68
CA GLU A 323 -2.99 14.45 -10.95
C GLU A 323 -4.31 15.24 -11.04
N TYR A 324 -4.50 15.93 -12.15
CA TYR A 324 -5.73 16.63 -12.50
C TYR A 324 -6.22 16.16 -13.86
N THR A 325 -7.54 16.01 -13.98
CA THR A 325 -8.20 15.61 -15.21
C THR A 325 -9.08 16.73 -15.76
N ARG A 326 -9.29 16.71 -17.08
CA ARG A 326 -10.16 17.66 -17.80
C ARG A 326 -10.94 16.92 -18.88
N VAL A 327 -12.24 17.13 -18.94
CA VAL A 327 -13.06 16.67 -20.07
C VAL A 327 -12.74 17.50 -21.31
N VAL A 328 -12.38 16.82 -22.41
CA VAL A 328 -12.04 17.47 -23.68
C VAL A 328 -13.28 17.52 -24.59
N PRO A 329 -13.80 18.72 -24.91
CA PRO A 329 -14.95 18.84 -25.80
C PRO A 329 -14.58 18.50 -27.25
N LEU A 330 -15.60 18.18 -28.06
CA LEU A 330 -15.44 17.89 -29.49
C LEU A 330 -14.86 19.08 -30.26
N GLY A 331 -13.67 18.89 -30.87
CA GLY A 331 -13.02 19.88 -31.74
C GLY A 331 -12.12 20.91 -31.03
N ASP A 332 -11.59 20.59 -29.84
CA ASP A 332 -10.60 21.36 -29.07
C ASP A 332 -10.99 22.80 -28.69
N LYS A 333 -12.24 23.18 -28.90
CA LYS A 333 -12.80 24.47 -28.49
C LYS A 333 -13.88 24.24 -27.44
N GLU A 334 -13.94 25.12 -26.44
CA GLU A 334 -15.07 25.14 -25.52
C GLU A 334 -16.37 25.20 -26.34
N PRO A 335 -17.31 24.27 -26.10
CA PRO A 335 -18.55 24.25 -26.85
C PRO A 335 -19.26 25.57 -26.58
N PRO A 336 -19.72 26.29 -27.62
CA PRO A 336 -20.45 27.52 -27.39
C PRO A 336 -21.67 27.22 -26.51
N ASN A 337 -21.93 28.08 -25.52
CA ASN A 337 -23.14 27.99 -24.72
C ASN A 337 -24.35 28.32 -25.61
N LEU A 338 -24.89 27.29 -26.28
CA LEU A 338 -25.98 27.41 -27.21
C LEU A 338 -27.32 27.34 -26.46
N PRO A 339 -28.25 28.27 -26.73
CA PRO A 339 -29.64 28.10 -26.32
C PRO A 339 -30.18 26.73 -26.75
N ALA A 340 -30.98 26.07 -25.89
CA ALA A 340 -31.47 24.71 -26.13
C ALA A 340 -32.16 24.51 -27.50
N TRP A 341 -32.78 25.56 -28.05
CA TRP A 341 -33.43 25.53 -29.37
C TRP A 341 -32.44 25.48 -30.55
N LEU A 342 -31.19 25.90 -30.37
CA LEU A 342 -30.12 25.86 -31.40
C LEU A 342 -29.32 24.55 -31.39
N VAL A 343 -29.39 23.76 -30.32
CA VAL A 343 -28.72 22.45 -30.19
C VAL A 343 -29.07 21.48 -31.35
N PRO A 344 -30.36 21.33 -31.77
CA PRO A 344 -30.71 20.46 -32.90
C PRO A 344 -30.15 20.96 -34.24
N VAL A 345 -29.93 22.28 -34.37
CA VAL A 345 -29.31 22.87 -35.56
C VAL A 345 -27.82 22.54 -35.56
N ALA A 346 -27.15 22.73 -34.42
CA ALA A 346 -25.73 22.39 -34.24
C ALA A 346 -25.42 20.94 -34.61
N PHE A 347 -26.22 19.97 -34.13
CA PHE A 347 -26.07 18.55 -34.49
C PHE A 347 -26.24 18.26 -35.99
N ARG A 348 -26.95 19.12 -36.74
CA ARG A 348 -27.18 18.96 -38.19
C ARG A 348 -26.21 19.73 -39.07
N VAL A 349 -25.59 20.79 -38.57
CA VAL A 349 -24.72 21.67 -39.38
C VAL A 349 -23.24 21.48 -39.09
N ILE A 350 -22.87 21.12 -37.85
CA ILE A 350 -21.46 20.95 -37.47
C ILE A 350 -20.93 19.60 -37.97
N PRO A 351 -19.96 19.56 -38.90
CA PRO A 351 -19.52 18.31 -39.54
C PRO A 351 -18.94 17.28 -38.57
N THR A 352 -18.20 17.72 -37.55
CA THR A 352 -17.60 16.85 -36.52
C THR A 352 -18.68 16.15 -35.68
N LEU A 353 -19.67 16.90 -35.19
CA LEU A 353 -20.82 16.34 -34.47
C LEU A 353 -21.60 15.35 -35.33
N ARG A 354 -21.90 15.70 -36.59
CA ARG A 354 -22.60 14.78 -37.51
C ARG A 354 -21.85 13.47 -37.73
N ARG A 355 -20.53 13.54 -37.89
CA ARG A 355 -19.69 12.35 -38.08
C ARG A 355 -19.74 11.47 -36.83
N ARG A 356 -19.55 12.05 -35.64
CA ARG A 356 -19.63 11.32 -34.36
C ARG A 356 -21.00 10.68 -34.14
N ILE A 357 -22.09 11.43 -34.35
CA ILE A 357 -23.46 10.91 -34.24
C ILE A 357 -23.66 9.71 -35.19
N ARG A 358 -23.18 9.79 -36.43
CA ARG A 358 -23.27 8.68 -37.38
C ARG A 358 -22.48 7.46 -36.90
N THR A 359 -21.24 7.66 -36.44
CA THR A 359 -20.41 6.59 -35.87
C THR A 359 -21.13 5.93 -34.69
N CYS A 360 -21.73 6.72 -33.80
CA CYS A 360 -22.45 6.23 -32.63
C CYS A 360 -23.66 5.37 -33.04
N VAL A 361 -24.51 5.88 -33.95
CA VAL A 361 -25.65 5.12 -34.49
C VAL A 361 -25.19 3.81 -35.12
N ASP A 362 -24.13 3.85 -35.93
CA ASP A 362 -23.54 2.68 -36.57
C ASP A 362 -23.00 1.67 -35.56
N ALA A 363 -22.31 2.13 -34.51
CA ALA A 363 -21.74 1.29 -33.46
C ALA A 363 -22.84 0.55 -32.68
N MET A 364 -23.92 1.26 -32.31
CA MET A 364 -25.06 0.66 -31.61
C MET A 364 -25.80 -0.33 -32.50
N ARG A 365 -26.02 -0.02 -33.78
CA ARG A 365 -26.67 -0.94 -34.74
C ARG A 365 -25.87 -2.21 -35.01
N ARG A 366 -24.54 -2.11 -34.98
CA ARG A 366 -23.62 -3.24 -35.15
C ARG A 366 -23.32 -3.96 -33.83
N ASP A 367 -23.97 -3.56 -32.74
CA ASP A 367 -23.82 -4.09 -31.39
C ASP A 367 -22.35 -4.20 -30.95
N VAL A 368 -21.60 -3.12 -31.19
CA VAL A 368 -20.18 -3.03 -30.81
C VAL A 368 -19.96 -3.35 -29.32
N PRO A 369 -20.78 -2.85 -28.36
CA PRO A 369 -20.60 -3.20 -26.95
C PRO A 369 -20.58 -4.70 -26.69
N MET A 370 -21.56 -5.48 -27.18
CA MET A 370 -21.55 -6.93 -26.98
C MET A 370 -20.42 -7.64 -27.72
N ARG A 371 -19.96 -7.10 -28.86
CA ARG A 371 -18.81 -7.66 -29.56
C ARG A 371 -17.55 -7.54 -28.73
N VAL A 372 -17.34 -6.39 -28.09
CA VAL A 372 -16.22 -6.16 -27.16
C VAL A 372 -16.31 -7.13 -25.97
N LEU A 373 -17.50 -7.30 -25.38
CA LEU A 373 -17.68 -8.25 -24.26
C LEU A 373 -17.46 -9.72 -24.66
N ARG A 374 -17.79 -10.11 -25.90
CA ARG A 374 -17.46 -11.45 -26.43
C ARG A 374 -15.98 -11.61 -26.69
N GLN A 375 -15.34 -10.61 -27.29
CA GLN A 375 -13.90 -10.61 -27.54
C GLN A 375 -13.10 -10.72 -26.25
N TRP A 376 -13.58 -10.09 -25.18
CA TRP A 376 -13.03 -10.30 -23.83
C TRP A 376 -13.02 -11.76 -23.42
N ALA A 377 -14.16 -12.45 -23.51
CA ALA A 377 -14.28 -13.84 -23.08
C ALA A 377 -13.50 -14.81 -23.98
N ASP A 378 -13.50 -14.57 -25.30
CA ASP A 378 -13.00 -15.52 -26.29
C ASP A 378 -11.50 -15.35 -26.60
N GLU A 379 -10.95 -14.14 -26.46
CA GLU A 379 -9.59 -13.79 -26.93
C GLU A 379 -8.76 -13.11 -25.85
N TRP A 380 -9.22 -11.96 -25.33
CA TRP A 380 -8.36 -11.10 -24.51
C TRP A 380 -8.09 -11.66 -23.12
N ARG A 381 -9.11 -12.16 -22.43
CA ARG A 381 -8.92 -12.68 -21.07
C ARG A 381 -7.97 -13.89 -21.05
N PRO A 382 -8.16 -14.94 -21.89
CA PRO A 382 -7.22 -16.06 -21.91
C PRO A 382 -5.78 -15.66 -22.25
N ASP A 383 -5.58 -14.70 -23.17
CA ASP A 383 -4.24 -14.18 -23.50
C ASP A 383 -3.59 -13.47 -22.31
N LEU A 384 -4.32 -12.55 -21.67
CA LEU A 384 -3.82 -11.80 -20.51
C LEU A 384 -3.51 -12.72 -19.33
N GLU A 385 -4.37 -13.70 -19.03
CA GLU A 385 -4.15 -14.69 -17.97
C GLU A 385 -2.91 -15.56 -18.27
N ALA A 386 -2.75 -16.05 -19.51
CA ALA A 386 -1.58 -16.86 -19.89
C ALA A 386 -0.25 -16.08 -19.77
N ARG A 387 -0.23 -14.82 -20.22
CA ARG A 387 0.94 -13.94 -20.10
C ARG A 387 1.24 -13.59 -18.64
N THR A 388 0.19 -13.38 -17.85
CA THR A 388 0.28 -13.13 -16.41
C THR A 388 0.94 -14.30 -15.70
N ASP A 389 0.48 -15.53 -15.96
CA ASP A 389 1.04 -16.73 -15.31
C ASP A 389 2.51 -16.93 -15.68
N ALA A 390 2.86 -16.74 -16.95
CA ALA A 390 4.26 -16.84 -17.41
C ALA A 390 5.20 -15.83 -16.72
N LEU A 391 4.71 -14.61 -16.44
CA LEU A 391 5.48 -13.59 -15.72
C LEU A 391 5.51 -13.89 -14.21
N ARG A 392 4.38 -14.27 -13.61
CA ARG A 392 4.28 -14.54 -12.18
C ARG A 392 5.17 -15.69 -11.74
N ASP A 393 5.30 -16.73 -12.56
CA ASP A 393 6.07 -17.93 -12.24
C ASP A 393 7.59 -17.78 -12.49
N ALA A 394 8.05 -16.63 -12.99
CA ALA A 394 9.46 -16.38 -13.21
C ALA A 394 10.22 -16.11 -11.90
N ASP A 395 11.35 -16.80 -11.68
CA ASP A 395 12.29 -16.48 -10.60
C ASP A 395 13.14 -15.26 -10.98
N LEU A 396 12.68 -14.08 -10.55
CA LEU A 396 13.34 -12.80 -10.82
C LEU A 396 14.78 -12.74 -10.30
N GLY A 397 15.08 -13.41 -9.19
CA GLY A 397 16.40 -13.44 -8.59
C GLY A 397 17.42 -14.22 -9.41
N ALA A 398 16.96 -15.24 -10.15
CA ALA A 398 17.77 -16.06 -11.03
C ALA A 398 18.02 -15.45 -12.43
N LEU A 399 17.27 -14.41 -12.82
CA LEU A 399 17.41 -13.76 -14.13
C LEU A 399 18.74 -13.00 -14.26
N THR A 400 19.34 -13.01 -15.45
CA THR A 400 20.42 -12.06 -15.79
C THR A 400 19.87 -10.63 -15.84
N ASP A 401 20.74 -9.61 -15.91
CA ASP A 401 20.28 -8.22 -16.04
C ASP A 401 19.45 -7.99 -17.32
N ASP A 402 19.88 -8.56 -18.45
CA ASP A 402 19.12 -8.52 -19.69
C ASP A 402 17.82 -9.32 -19.58
N GLY A 403 17.83 -10.44 -18.85
CA GLY A 403 16.63 -11.23 -18.56
C GLY A 403 15.61 -10.44 -17.72
N LEU A 404 16.07 -9.70 -16.71
CA LEU A 404 15.24 -8.84 -15.88
C LEU A 404 14.69 -7.64 -16.67
N ASP A 405 15.49 -7.04 -17.55
CA ASP A 405 15.01 -5.97 -18.44
C ASP A 405 13.94 -6.46 -19.42
N ALA A 406 14.14 -7.64 -20.02
CA ALA A 406 13.14 -8.28 -20.86
C ALA A 406 11.86 -8.61 -20.09
N HIS A 407 11.99 -9.09 -18.84
CA HIS A 407 10.86 -9.39 -17.97
C HIS A 407 10.06 -8.13 -17.63
N LEU A 408 10.71 -7.06 -17.20
CA LEU A 408 10.04 -5.78 -16.92
C LEU A 408 9.35 -5.23 -18.18
N ALA A 409 10.00 -5.30 -19.34
CA ALA A 409 9.40 -4.87 -20.60
C ALA A 409 8.14 -5.67 -20.95
N ALA A 410 8.13 -6.99 -20.71
CA ALA A 410 6.97 -7.85 -20.93
C ALA A 410 5.83 -7.54 -19.93
N ALA A 411 6.15 -7.28 -18.66
CA ALA A 411 5.17 -6.87 -17.66
C ALA A 411 4.56 -5.49 -17.95
N VAL A 412 5.38 -4.54 -18.42
CA VAL A 412 4.89 -3.22 -18.87
C VAL A 412 3.98 -3.36 -20.08
N ALA A 413 4.37 -4.15 -21.09
CA ALA A 413 3.54 -4.39 -22.27
C ALA A 413 2.19 -5.06 -21.90
N LEU A 414 2.20 -6.00 -20.95
CA LEU A 414 0.97 -6.58 -20.40
C LEU A 414 0.08 -5.51 -19.76
N GLY A 415 0.65 -4.58 -18.99
CA GLY A 415 -0.09 -3.45 -18.41
C GLY A 415 -0.63 -2.47 -19.46
N GLU A 416 0.14 -2.15 -20.49
CA GLU A 416 -0.28 -1.26 -21.58
C GLU A 416 -1.45 -1.85 -22.39
N ASP A 417 -1.35 -3.12 -22.78
CA ASP A 417 -2.44 -3.85 -23.44
C ASP A 417 -3.67 -3.93 -22.54
N GLY A 418 -3.45 -4.23 -21.25
CA GLY A 418 -4.48 -4.27 -20.22
C GLY A 418 -5.24 -2.94 -20.15
N VAL A 419 -4.54 -1.80 -20.07
CA VAL A 419 -5.17 -0.48 -20.02
C VAL A 419 -6.00 -0.17 -21.28
N ASP A 420 -5.54 -0.55 -22.48
CA ASP A 420 -6.36 -0.36 -23.69
C ASP A 420 -7.67 -1.16 -23.63
N ILE A 421 -7.56 -2.45 -23.27
CA ILE A 421 -8.71 -3.34 -23.10
C ILE A 421 -9.63 -2.82 -21.98
N HIS A 422 -9.06 -2.30 -20.90
CA HIS A 422 -9.78 -1.78 -19.74
C HIS A 422 -10.78 -0.70 -20.12
N PHE A 423 -10.35 0.29 -20.90
CA PHE A 423 -11.22 1.40 -21.30
C PHE A 423 -12.29 0.97 -22.32
N ARG A 424 -11.97 0.03 -23.22
CA ARG A 424 -12.96 -0.54 -24.15
C ARG A 424 -14.04 -1.33 -23.41
N LEU A 425 -13.63 -2.17 -22.46
CA LEU A 425 -14.54 -2.93 -21.59
C LEU A 425 -15.41 -1.99 -20.76
N HIS A 426 -14.81 -1.01 -20.09
CA HIS A 426 -15.53 -0.06 -19.27
C HIS A 426 -16.62 0.66 -20.08
N ALA A 427 -16.29 1.13 -21.29
CA ALA A 427 -17.24 1.78 -22.16
C ALA A 427 -18.35 0.82 -22.65
N ALA A 428 -18.02 -0.43 -22.99
CA ALA A 428 -19.01 -1.44 -23.39
C ALA A 428 -19.96 -1.83 -22.24
N ILE A 429 -19.42 -2.04 -21.04
CA ILE A 429 -20.19 -2.36 -19.82
C ILE A 429 -21.15 -1.20 -19.51
N ALA A 430 -20.67 0.04 -19.54
CA ALA A 430 -21.48 1.24 -19.35
C ALA A 430 -22.69 1.27 -20.28
N MET A 431 -22.49 0.94 -21.57
CA MET A 431 -23.58 0.92 -22.56
C MET A 431 -24.63 -0.12 -22.22
N VAL A 432 -24.20 -1.35 -21.96
CA VAL A 432 -25.11 -2.48 -21.73
C VAL A 432 -25.88 -2.32 -20.42
N LEU A 433 -25.21 -1.93 -19.34
CA LEU A 433 -25.86 -1.75 -18.04
C LEU A 433 -26.76 -0.51 -18.04
N GLY A 434 -26.36 0.59 -18.68
CA GLY A 434 -27.20 1.78 -18.82
C GLY A 434 -28.46 1.51 -19.65
N GLU A 435 -28.35 0.73 -20.74
CA GLU A 435 -29.52 0.27 -21.52
C GLU A 435 -30.47 -0.59 -20.69
N PHE A 436 -29.93 -1.50 -19.88
CA PHE A 436 -30.73 -2.35 -19.01
C PHE A 436 -31.43 -1.57 -17.90
N ALA A 437 -30.72 -0.68 -17.21
CA ALA A 437 -31.27 0.21 -16.20
C ALA A 437 -32.39 1.11 -16.79
N GLY A 438 -32.17 1.64 -18.00
CA GLY A 438 -33.19 2.39 -18.74
C GLY A 438 -34.42 1.55 -19.07
N CYS A 439 -34.22 0.30 -19.49
CA CYS A 439 -35.30 -0.64 -19.77
C CYS A 439 -36.14 -0.96 -18.51
N CYS A 440 -35.50 -1.22 -17.37
CA CYS A 440 -36.19 -1.46 -16.10
C CYS A 440 -36.97 -0.22 -15.63
N ARG A 441 -36.40 0.98 -15.79
CA ARG A 441 -37.07 2.23 -15.43
C ARG A 441 -38.30 2.48 -16.28
N GLU A 442 -38.19 2.28 -17.59
CA GLU A 442 -39.29 2.50 -18.53
C GLU A 442 -40.43 1.48 -18.34
N LEU A 443 -40.09 0.20 -18.21
CA LEU A 443 -41.08 -0.87 -18.22
C LEU A 443 -41.67 -1.20 -16.84
N LEU A 444 -40.88 -1.03 -15.77
CA LEU A 444 -41.25 -1.46 -14.42
C LEU A 444 -41.37 -0.29 -13.42
N GLY A 445 -40.95 0.92 -13.82
CA GLY A 445 -40.79 2.04 -12.89
C GLY A 445 -39.74 1.78 -11.82
N TRP A 446 -38.86 0.79 -12.04
CA TRP A 446 -37.82 0.42 -11.09
C TRP A 446 -36.71 1.46 -11.09
N ASP A 447 -36.30 1.82 -9.89
CA ASP A 447 -35.11 2.61 -9.65
C ASP A 447 -33.86 1.71 -9.71
N GLU A 448 -32.75 2.28 -9.26
CA GLU A 448 -31.44 1.65 -9.31
C GLU A 448 -31.36 0.36 -8.47
N ALA A 449 -31.90 0.40 -7.25
CA ALA A 449 -31.95 -0.76 -6.38
C ALA A 449 -32.82 -1.88 -6.98
N GLY A 450 -33.90 -1.51 -7.67
CA GLY A 450 -34.82 -2.46 -8.29
C GLY A 450 -34.14 -3.39 -9.29
N TRP A 451 -33.42 -2.86 -10.28
CA TRP A 451 -32.80 -3.67 -11.34
C TRP A 451 -31.55 -4.40 -10.88
N GLN A 452 -30.81 -3.86 -9.91
CA GLN A 452 -29.60 -4.50 -9.39
C GLN A 452 -29.88 -5.85 -8.72
N ARG A 453 -31.06 -6.02 -8.11
CA ARG A 453 -31.53 -7.34 -7.63
C ARG A 453 -31.47 -8.42 -8.73
N LEU A 454 -31.60 -8.03 -10.00
CA LEU A 454 -31.58 -8.96 -11.14
C LEU A 454 -30.17 -9.41 -11.54
N VAL A 455 -29.12 -8.73 -11.09
CA VAL A 455 -27.72 -9.00 -11.48
C VAL A 455 -26.81 -9.25 -10.27
N ALA A 456 -27.26 -8.99 -9.05
CA ALA A 456 -26.51 -9.26 -7.83
C ALA A 456 -26.09 -10.74 -7.74
N GLY A 457 -24.90 -10.98 -7.17
CA GLY A 457 -24.34 -12.32 -7.01
C GLY A 457 -24.02 -13.04 -8.33
N THR A 458 -23.73 -12.31 -9.41
CA THR A 458 -23.27 -12.91 -10.68
C THR A 458 -21.77 -12.74 -10.91
N SER A 459 -21.12 -11.83 -10.17
CA SER A 459 -19.68 -11.60 -10.22
C SER A 459 -18.96 -12.60 -9.32
N VAL A 460 -18.37 -13.64 -9.92
CA VAL A 460 -17.53 -14.61 -9.18
C VAL A 460 -16.29 -13.93 -8.62
N ARG A 461 -15.69 -12.98 -9.34
CA ARG A 461 -14.48 -12.28 -8.91
C ARG A 461 -14.66 -11.46 -7.64
N SER A 462 -15.88 -10.96 -7.39
CA SER A 462 -16.19 -10.22 -6.18
C SER A 462 -16.18 -11.10 -4.94
N THR A 463 -16.73 -12.32 -5.06
CA THR A 463 -16.90 -13.25 -3.94
C THR A 463 -15.74 -14.22 -3.81
N GLU A 464 -14.98 -14.46 -4.88
CA GLU A 464 -13.82 -15.37 -4.93
C GLU A 464 -12.88 -15.19 -3.72
N PRO A 465 -12.43 -13.96 -3.34
CA PRO A 465 -11.53 -13.83 -2.20
C PRO A 465 -12.11 -14.41 -0.91
N ALA A 466 -13.40 -14.23 -0.67
CA ALA A 466 -14.08 -14.75 0.51
C ALA A 466 -14.24 -16.29 0.45
N HIS A 467 -14.47 -16.85 -0.74
CA HIS A 467 -14.54 -18.30 -0.95
C HIS A 467 -13.19 -18.97 -0.76
N VAL A 468 -12.15 -18.44 -1.40
CA VAL A 468 -10.80 -18.99 -1.32
C VAL A 468 -10.25 -18.87 0.10
N LEU A 469 -10.55 -17.76 0.81
CA LEU A 469 -10.17 -17.62 2.21
C LEU A 469 -10.89 -18.62 3.12
N ALA A 470 -12.17 -18.89 2.88
CA ALA A 470 -12.91 -19.93 3.61
C ALA A 470 -12.39 -21.36 3.32
N GLU A 471 -11.98 -21.63 2.07
CA GLU A 471 -11.31 -22.88 1.72
C GLU A 471 -9.97 -23.02 2.47
N LEU A 472 -9.17 -21.95 2.51
CA LEU A 472 -7.91 -21.92 3.24
C LEU A 472 -8.12 -22.09 4.74
N ALA A 473 -9.19 -21.51 5.30
CA ALA A 473 -9.56 -21.63 6.70
C ALA A 473 -9.89 -23.08 7.09
N ALA A 474 -10.53 -23.84 6.19
CA ALA A 474 -10.88 -25.23 6.44
C ALA A 474 -9.66 -26.16 6.61
N HIS A 475 -8.47 -25.73 6.16
CA HIS A 475 -7.23 -26.51 6.19
C HIS A 475 -6.19 -25.93 7.18
N VAL A 476 -6.60 -25.03 8.09
CA VAL A 476 -5.68 -24.34 9.02
C VAL A 476 -4.95 -25.29 9.97
N ASP A 477 -5.56 -26.42 10.31
CA ASP A 477 -4.98 -27.45 11.19
C ASP A 477 -4.11 -28.47 10.43
N GLU A 478 -4.01 -28.37 9.10
CA GLU A 478 -3.23 -29.31 8.28
C GLU A 478 -1.73 -28.97 8.28
N PRO A 479 -0.82 -29.98 8.28
CA PRO A 479 0.62 -29.76 8.32
C PRO A 479 1.19 -28.97 7.12
N ASP A 480 0.50 -28.96 5.99
CA ASP A 480 0.89 -28.29 4.74
C ASP A 480 0.27 -26.88 4.60
N PHE A 481 -0.38 -26.35 5.65
CA PHE A 481 -1.05 -25.05 5.61
C PHE A 481 -0.13 -23.92 5.14
N ALA A 482 1.14 -23.90 5.58
CA ALA A 482 2.09 -22.86 5.19
C ALA A 482 2.33 -22.83 3.67
N ASP A 483 2.44 -23.99 3.02
CA ASP A 483 2.64 -24.10 1.58
C ASP A 483 1.37 -23.68 0.82
N ARG A 484 0.19 -24.07 1.32
CA ARG A 484 -1.11 -23.64 0.76
C ARG A 484 -1.31 -22.13 0.89
N PHE A 485 -0.94 -21.56 2.04
CA PHE A 485 -1.01 -20.13 2.29
C PHE A 485 -0.06 -19.36 1.36
N ALA A 486 1.17 -19.85 1.16
CA ALA A 486 2.11 -19.25 0.23
C ALA A 486 1.62 -19.31 -1.23
N ASP A 487 1.07 -20.45 -1.67
CA ASP A 487 0.48 -20.57 -3.02
C ASP A 487 -0.76 -19.68 -3.18
N HIS A 488 -1.57 -19.53 -2.13
CA HIS A 488 -2.71 -18.61 -2.09
C HIS A 488 -2.26 -17.17 -2.31
N LEU A 489 -1.28 -16.69 -1.53
CA LEU A 489 -0.73 -15.34 -1.69
C LEU A 489 -0.25 -15.13 -3.13
N ARG A 490 0.52 -16.08 -3.65
CA ARG A 490 1.09 -16.00 -4.99
C ARG A 490 0.02 -15.91 -6.08
N ARG A 491 -1.04 -16.73 -6.03
CA ARG A 491 -2.04 -16.81 -7.11
C ARG A 491 -3.17 -15.79 -6.98
N HIS A 492 -3.67 -15.57 -5.77
CA HIS A 492 -4.88 -14.76 -5.54
C HIS A 492 -4.57 -13.38 -4.96
N CYS A 493 -3.43 -13.22 -4.29
CA CYS A 493 -3.03 -11.95 -3.68
C CYS A 493 -1.97 -11.18 -4.49
N CYS A 494 -1.45 -11.70 -5.59
CA CYS A 494 -0.54 -10.99 -6.50
C CYS A 494 -1.29 -9.90 -7.30
N ARG A 495 -1.75 -8.86 -6.60
CA ARG A 495 -2.55 -7.75 -7.10
C ARG A 495 -2.17 -6.45 -6.36
N ALA A 496 -2.03 -5.37 -7.12
CA ALA A 496 -1.76 -4.06 -6.56
C ALA A 496 -2.95 -3.58 -5.72
N LEU A 497 -2.66 -2.89 -4.62
CA LEU A 497 -3.68 -2.31 -3.74
C LEU A 497 -4.26 -1.01 -4.31
N SER A 498 -3.45 -0.28 -5.05
CA SER A 498 -3.80 0.95 -5.74
C SER A 498 -3.12 1.01 -7.11
N TYR A 499 -3.33 2.09 -7.85
CA TYR A 499 -2.62 2.35 -9.10
C TYR A 499 -1.17 2.83 -8.87
N GLU A 500 -0.78 3.16 -7.63
CA GLU A 500 0.59 3.52 -7.30
C GLU A 500 1.46 2.25 -7.18
N LEU A 501 2.37 2.06 -8.13
CA LEU A 501 3.27 0.90 -8.16
C LEU A 501 4.23 0.85 -6.97
N ALA A 502 4.50 1.98 -6.33
CA ALA A 502 5.32 2.05 -5.13
C ALA A 502 4.62 1.53 -3.87
N GLU A 503 3.30 1.36 -3.87
CA GLU A 503 2.56 0.75 -2.75
C GLU A 503 2.62 -0.78 -2.83
N GLN A 504 2.67 -1.43 -1.67
CA GLN A 504 2.77 -2.89 -1.57
C GLN A 504 1.56 -3.58 -2.22
N SER A 505 1.79 -4.70 -2.89
CA SER A 505 0.72 -5.59 -3.33
C SER A 505 0.19 -6.43 -2.17
N LEU A 506 -0.99 -7.02 -2.32
CA LEU A 506 -1.63 -7.75 -1.23
C LEU A 506 -0.81 -8.96 -0.76
N ASP A 507 -0.11 -9.64 -1.67
CA ASP A 507 0.75 -10.78 -1.36
C ASP A 507 2.04 -10.40 -0.61
N GLU A 508 2.43 -9.12 -0.64
CA GLU A 508 3.52 -8.59 0.19
C GLU A 508 3.05 -8.28 1.62
N ARG A 509 1.76 -8.49 1.92
CA ARG A 509 1.14 -8.22 3.22
C ARG A 509 0.42 -9.46 3.79
N PRO A 510 1.15 -10.56 4.03
CA PRO A 510 0.59 -11.81 4.54
C PRO A 510 -0.16 -11.63 5.88
N GLU A 511 0.27 -10.69 6.71
CA GLU A 511 -0.35 -10.36 8.00
C GLU A 511 -1.81 -9.92 7.85
N LEU A 512 -2.16 -9.22 6.76
CA LEU A 512 -3.54 -8.82 6.50
C LEU A 512 -4.40 -10.02 6.13
N VAL A 513 -3.88 -10.90 5.27
CA VAL A 513 -4.60 -12.10 4.85
C VAL A 513 -4.80 -13.04 6.05
N LEU A 514 -3.80 -13.17 6.93
CA LEU A 514 -3.91 -13.92 8.17
C LEU A 514 -4.93 -13.32 9.15
N ALA A 515 -4.97 -11.99 9.29
CA ALA A 515 -5.96 -11.32 10.13
C ALA A 515 -7.39 -11.59 9.65
N LEU A 516 -7.60 -11.51 8.33
CA LEU A 516 -8.88 -11.83 7.70
C LEU A 516 -9.27 -13.30 7.90
N LEU A 517 -8.31 -14.22 7.73
CA LEU A 517 -8.50 -15.65 7.95
C LEU A 517 -8.97 -15.94 9.38
N ARG A 518 -8.27 -15.35 10.36
CA ARG A 518 -8.61 -15.47 11.79
C ARG A 518 -10.03 -14.96 12.06
N ASP A 519 -10.39 -13.81 11.51
CA ASP A 519 -11.70 -13.20 11.75
C ASP A 519 -12.84 -14.01 11.07
N GLN A 520 -12.60 -14.60 9.90
CA GLN A 520 -13.53 -15.56 9.28
C GLN A 520 -13.72 -16.83 10.12
N LEU A 521 -12.64 -17.40 10.65
CA LEU A 521 -12.69 -18.55 11.55
C LEU A 521 -13.49 -18.24 12.82
N ALA A 522 -13.34 -17.05 13.38
CA ALA A 522 -14.05 -16.63 14.59
C ALA A 522 -15.56 -16.44 14.37
N THR A 523 -15.97 -16.05 13.16
CA THR A 523 -17.37 -15.75 12.81
C THR A 523 -18.11 -16.95 12.23
N GLY A 524 -17.40 -18.00 11.79
CA GLY A 524 -18.00 -19.14 11.10
C GLY A 524 -18.61 -18.76 9.75
N PHE A 525 -17.96 -17.83 9.04
CA PHE A 525 -18.45 -17.28 7.78
C PHE A 525 -18.69 -18.38 6.72
N ASP A 526 -19.94 -18.52 6.23
CA ASP A 526 -20.31 -19.42 5.13
C ASP A 526 -20.52 -18.60 3.83
N PRO A 527 -19.52 -18.55 2.93
CA PRO A 527 -19.66 -17.81 1.68
C PRO A 527 -20.78 -18.36 0.78
N VAL A 528 -21.07 -19.65 0.85
CA VAL A 528 -22.07 -20.33 0.00
C VAL A 528 -23.51 -20.00 0.45
N ALA A 529 -23.72 -19.66 1.72
CA ALA A 529 -25.03 -19.21 2.20
C ALA A 529 -25.45 -17.87 1.55
N ASN A 530 -24.52 -16.95 1.41
CA ASN A 530 -24.78 -15.63 0.83
C ASN A 530 -25.09 -15.73 -0.68
N ASP A 531 -24.31 -16.53 -1.42
CA ASP A 531 -24.57 -16.80 -2.84
C ASP A 531 -25.98 -17.37 -3.09
N ARG A 532 -26.43 -18.29 -2.23
CA ARG A 532 -27.78 -18.87 -2.31
C ARG A 532 -28.87 -17.82 -2.07
N THR A 533 -28.66 -16.91 -1.11
CA THR A 533 -29.60 -15.81 -0.83
C THR A 533 -29.72 -14.88 -2.03
N LEU A 534 -28.59 -14.41 -2.57
CA LEU A 534 -28.58 -13.53 -3.75
C LEU A 534 -29.19 -14.19 -4.98
N ALA A 535 -28.94 -15.50 -5.18
CA ALA A 535 -29.55 -16.25 -6.28
C ALA A 535 -31.08 -16.32 -6.15
N ALA A 536 -31.60 -16.56 -4.94
CA ALA A 536 -33.03 -16.60 -4.67
C ALA A 536 -33.69 -15.23 -4.86
N GLU A 537 -33.07 -14.16 -4.37
CA GLU A 537 -33.54 -12.77 -4.56
C GLU A 537 -33.60 -12.41 -6.05
N ARG A 538 -32.60 -12.82 -6.83
CA ARG A 538 -32.55 -12.59 -8.27
C ARG A 538 -33.67 -13.32 -9.01
N GLU A 539 -33.93 -14.58 -8.67
CA GLU A 539 -35.03 -15.35 -9.26
C GLU A 539 -36.40 -14.76 -8.90
N GLN A 540 -36.56 -14.31 -7.65
CA GLN A 540 -37.76 -13.62 -7.19
C GLN A 540 -37.96 -12.30 -7.93
N ALA A 541 -36.93 -11.46 -8.03
CA ALA A 541 -36.99 -10.19 -8.75
C ALA A 541 -37.29 -10.41 -10.24
N ALA A 542 -36.70 -11.42 -10.88
CA ALA A 542 -36.99 -11.74 -12.28
C ALA A 542 -38.45 -12.19 -12.46
N SER A 543 -38.99 -12.96 -11.52
CA SER A 543 -40.40 -13.38 -11.53
C SER A 543 -41.34 -12.19 -11.29
N GLU A 544 -41.02 -11.30 -10.35
CA GLU A 544 -41.74 -10.06 -10.07
C GLU A 544 -41.81 -9.16 -11.31
N ALA A 545 -40.67 -8.97 -11.99
CA ALA A 545 -40.58 -8.19 -13.22
C ALA A 545 -41.47 -8.81 -14.31
N ARG A 546 -41.28 -10.09 -14.63
CA ARG A 546 -42.02 -10.77 -15.73
C ARG A 546 -43.52 -10.79 -15.51
N ALA A 547 -43.99 -10.89 -14.27
CA ALA A 547 -45.41 -10.88 -13.93
C ALA A 547 -46.11 -9.54 -14.23
N ARG A 548 -45.36 -8.43 -14.25
CA ARG A 548 -45.90 -7.08 -14.52
C ARG A 548 -45.88 -6.67 -15.99
N LEU A 549 -45.23 -7.46 -16.84
CA LEU A 549 -44.97 -7.12 -18.24
C LEU A 549 -45.90 -7.86 -19.21
N SER A 550 -46.26 -7.16 -20.29
CA SER A 550 -46.88 -7.78 -21.48
C SER A 550 -45.91 -8.76 -22.15
N ASP A 551 -46.37 -9.65 -23.03
CA ASP A 551 -45.48 -10.59 -23.73
C ASP A 551 -44.41 -9.88 -24.57
N VAL A 552 -44.73 -8.73 -25.17
CA VAL A 552 -43.80 -7.92 -25.96
C VAL A 552 -42.76 -7.25 -25.06
N ASP A 553 -43.21 -6.64 -23.97
CA ASP A 553 -42.31 -5.97 -23.01
C ASP A 553 -41.45 -6.98 -22.26
N ARG A 554 -41.98 -8.18 -22.01
CA ARG A 554 -41.24 -9.30 -21.41
C ARG A 554 -40.10 -9.75 -22.31
N ALA A 555 -40.33 -9.91 -23.61
CA ALA A 555 -39.28 -10.27 -24.56
C ALA A 555 -38.17 -9.19 -24.62
N ARG A 556 -38.56 -7.91 -24.59
CA ARG A 556 -37.61 -6.78 -24.52
C ARG A 556 -36.81 -6.78 -23.22
N PHE A 557 -37.47 -6.99 -22.08
CA PHE A 557 -36.84 -7.09 -20.77
C PHE A 557 -35.87 -8.27 -20.67
N ASP A 558 -36.29 -9.46 -21.09
CA ASP A 558 -35.45 -10.67 -21.04
C ASP A 558 -34.22 -10.54 -21.94
N ALA A 559 -34.35 -9.89 -23.11
CA ALA A 559 -33.21 -9.58 -23.97
C ALA A 559 -32.22 -8.60 -23.31
N ALA A 560 -32.72 -7.56 -22.63
CA ALA A 560 -31.87 -6.61 -21.92
C ALA A 560 -31.19 -7.24 -20.69
N LEU A 561 -31.93 -8.06 -19.91
CA LEU A 561 -31.41 -8.80 -18.77
C LEU A 561 -30.32 -9.79 -19.20
N ALA A 562 -30.52 -10.53 -20.29
CA ALA A 562 -29.51 -11.47 -20.79
C ALA A 562 -28.18 -10.77 -21.14
N ARG A 563 -28.24 -9.56 -21.71
CA ARG A 563 -27.03 -8.75 -21.99
C ARG A 563 -26.39 -8.26 -20.69
N ALA A 564 -27.19 -7.78 -19.75
CA ALA A 564 -26.70 -7.31 -18.45
C ALA A 564 -26.00 -8.42 -17.64
N LEU A 565 -26.53 -9.65 -17.67
CA LEU A 565 -25.92 -10.80 -17.03
C LEU A 565 -24.56 -11.20 -17.62
N VAL A 566 -24.28 -10.83 -18.88
CA VAL A 566 -22.95 -10.98 -19.49
C VAL A 566 -22.02 -9.83 -19.08
N ALA A 567 -22.51 -8.60 -19.10
CA ALA A 567 -21.69 -7.42 -18.85
C ALA A 567 -21.32 -7.22 -17.38
N TYR A 568 -22.24 -7.52 -16.46
CA TYR A 568 -22.09 -7.19 -15.05
C TYR A 568 -20.88 -7.88 -14.38
N PRO A 569 -20.63 -9.20 -14.56
CA PRO A 569 -19.47 -9.87 -13.95
C PRO A 569 -18.12 -9.37 -14.49
N ILE A 570 -18.09 -8.93 -15.76
CA ILE A 570 -16.86 -8.49 -16.43
C ILE A 570 -16.28 -7.23 -15.77
N ARG A 571 -17.08 -6.43 -15.05
CA ARG A 571 -16.61 -5.21 -14.37
C ARG A 571 -15.45 -5.48 -13.40
N GLU A 572 -15.57 -6.51 -12.56
CA GLU A 572 -14.55 -6.83 -11.55
C GLU A 572 -13.37 -7.58 -12.16
N ASP A 573 -13.65 -8.50 -13.08
CA ASP A 573 -12.62 -9.19 -13.87
C ASP A 573 -11.77 -8.19 -14.66
N ASN A 574 -12.40 -7.15 -15.22
CA ASN A 574 -11.72 -6.09 -15.95
C ASN A 574 -10.64 -5.46 -15.06
N HIS A 575 -10.98 -4.92 -13.89
CA HIS A 575 -9.98 -4.31 -13.02
C HIS A 575 -8.91 -5.32 -12.57
N PHE A 576 -9.32 -6.51 -12.14
CA PHE A 576 -8.38 -7.50 -11.64
C PHE A 576 -7.32 -7.91 -12.68
N VAL A 577 -7.78 -8.32 -13.87
CA VAL A 577 -6.93 -8.90 -14.91
C VAL A 577 -6.18 -7.82 -15.69
N THR A 578 -6.79 -6.66 -15.95
CA THR A 578 -6.21 -5.65 -16.85
C THR A 578 -5.33 -4.62 -16.14
N THR A 579 -5.51 -4.39 -14.83
CA THR A 579 -4.76 -3.34 -14.10
C THR A 579 -4.09 -3.86 -12.84
N ALA A 580 -4.83 -4.52 -11.94
CA ALA A 580 -4.33 -4.85 -10.60
C ALA A 580 -3.18 -5.88 -10.63
N VAL A 581 -3.35 -6.98 -11.37
CA VAL A 581 -2.31 -8.01 -11.47
C VAL A 581 -1.10 -7.53 -12.29
N PRO A 582 -1.26 -6.92 -13.49
CA PRO A 582 -0.12 -6.36 -14.22
C PRO A 582 0.68 -5.34 -13.41
N GLY A 583 0.00 -4.48 -12.63
CA GLY A 583 0.65 -3.53 -11.73
C GLY A 583 1.54 -4.21 -10.67
N ALA A 584 1.05 -5.29 -10.05
CA ALA A 584 1.84 -6.06 -9.08
C ALA A 584 3.08 -6.73 -9.73
N LEU A 585 2.94 -7.23 -10.96
CA LEU A 585 4.06 -7.84 -11.69
C LEU A 585 5.15 -6.81 -12.04
N VAL A 586 4.74 -5.62 -12.51
CA VAL A 586 5.66 -4.50 -12.74
C VAL A 586 6.37 -4.12 -11.44
N ARG A 587 5.63 -4.01 -10.34
CA ARG A 587 6.19 -3.70 -9.02
C ARG A 587 7.29 -4.69 -8.62
N LYS A 588 7.01 -6.00 -8.70
CA LYS A 588 7.98 -7.05 -8.33
C LYS A 588 9.26 -6.96 -9.17
N ALA A 589 9.13 -6.73 -10.48
CA ALA A 589 10.28 -6.54 -11.35
C ALA A 589 11.09 -5.29 -10.98
N VAL A 590 10.42 -4.17 -10.65
CA VAL A 590 11.07 -2.92 -10.24
C VAL A 590 11.77 -3.05 -8.89
N LEU A 591 11.21 -3.78 -7.94
CA LEU A 591 11.87 -4.07 -6.66
C LEU A 591 13.15 -4.88 -6.85
N GLU A 592 13.14 -5.87 -7.75
CA GLU A 592 14.35 -6.62 -8.09
C GLU A 592 15.40 -5.72 -8.78
N TYR A 593 14.98 -4.79 -9.64
CA TYR A 593 15.85 -3.72 -10.15
C TYR A 593 16.47 -2.93 -9.01
N GLY A 594 15.63 -2.42 -8.08
CA GLY A 594 16.07 -1.67 -6.91
C GLY A 594 17.09 -2.44 -6.07
N ARG A 595 16.83 -3.72 -5.81
CA ARG A 595 17.74 -4.60 -5.06
C ARG A 595 19.13 -4.70 -5.72
N ARG A 596 19.18 -4.87 -7.04
CA ARG A 596 20.45 -4.92 -7.79
C ARG A 596 21.18 -3.59 -7.79
N LEU A 597 20.47 -2.49 -7.96
CA LEU A 597 21.05 -1.14 -7.94
C LEU A 597 21.60 -0.79 -6.54
N VAL A 598 20.93 -1.21 -5.47
CA VAL A 598 21.44 -1.09 -4.09
C VAL A 598 22.71 -1.92 -3.90
N ALA A 599 22.73 -3.17 -4.37
CA ALA A 599 23.92 -4.01 -4.29
C ALA A 599 25.14 -3.43 -5.03
N ARG A 600 24.90 -2.54 -6.01
CA ARG A 600 25.92 -1.81 -6.78
C ARG A 600 26.24 -0.43 -6.20
N GLY A 601 25.57 -0.01 -5.13
CA GLY A 601 25.74 1.32 -4.53
C GLY A 601 25.18 2.47 -5.38
N GLN A 602 24.28 2.18 -6.33
CA GLN A 602 23.66 3.18 -7.23
C GLN A 602 22.35 3.74 -6.66
N LEU A 603 21.74 3.04 -5.70
CA LEU A 603 20.58 3.47 -4.94
C LEU A 603 20.78 3.18 -3.45
N PRO A 604 20.18 3.96 -2.54
CA PRO A 604 20.30 3.72 -1.11
C PRO A 604 19.38 2.60 -0.61
N VAL A 605 18.18 2.48 -1.18
CA VAL A 605 17.17 1.45 -0.85
C VAL A 605 16.41 1.04 -2.12
N PRO A 606 15.85 -0.19 -2.19
CA PRO A 606 15.21 -0.70 -3.41
C PRO A 606 14.05 0.18 -3.90
N ASP A 607 13.21 0.66 -2.99
CA ASP A 607 12.00 1.44 -3.31
C ASP A 607 12.29 2.78 -4.01
N MET A 608 13.53 3.29 -3.91
CA MET A 608 13.92 4.47 -4.67
C MET A 608 13.86 4.25 -6.20
N ALA A 609 13.82 3.00 -6.65
CA ALA A 609 13.61 2.65 -8.05
C ALA A 609 12.29 3.18 -8.63
N PHE A 610 11.21 3.30 -7.83
CA PHE A 610 9.92 3.83 -8.30
C PHE A 610 9.98 5.33 -8.66
N HIS A 611 10.96 6.07 -8.11
CA HIS A 611 11.17 7.48 -8.44
C HIS A 611 11.95 7.69 -9.75
N LEU A 612 12.42 6.60 -10.38
CA LEU A 612 13.10 6.63 -11.67
C LEU A 612 12.13 6.35 -12.81
N ARG A 613 12.48 6.81 -14.01
CA ARG A 613 11.77 6.48 -15.24
C ARG A 613 12.19 5.09 -15.74
N PRO A 614 11.36 4.38 -16.53
CA PRO A 614 11.74 3.07 -17.07
C PRO A 614 13.08 3.08 -17.84
N ALA A 615 13.33 4.14 -18.62
CA ALA A 615 14.58 4.29 -19.35
C ALA A 615 15.80 4.51 -18.44
N GLU A 616 15.61 5.20 -17.31
CA GLU A 616 16.67 5.45 -16.34
C GLU A 616 17.01 4.19 -15.55
N LEU A 617 16.01 3.38 -15.16
CA LEU A 617 16.21 2.07 -14.54
C LEU A 617 17.07 1.17 -15.44
N ARG A 618 16.70 1.06 -16.72
CA ARG A 618 17.44 0.28 -17.72
C ARG A 618 18.86 0.79 -17.91
N ALA A 619 19.04 2.11 -18.00
CA ALA A 619 20.37 2.71 -18.15
C ALA A 619 21.25 2.43 -16.92
N ALA A 620 20.72 2.62 -15.71
CA ALA A 620 21.42 2.36 -14.46
C ALA A 620 21.86 0.89 -14.35
N LEU A 621 20.99 -0.05 -14.72
CA LEU A 621 21.32 -1.48 -14.69
C LEU A 621 22.43 -1.87 -15.68
N ARG A 622 22.52 -1.22 -16.85
CA ARG A 622 23.52 -1.54 -17.88
C ARG A 622 24.84 -0.78 -17.75
N VAL A 623 24.78 0.51 -17.45
CA VAL A 623 25.91 1.43 -17.52
C VAL A 623 26.59 1.59 -16.16
N GLY A 624 25.86 1.38 -15.06
CA GLY A 624 26.41 1.55 -13.72
C GLY A 624 26.34 2.98 -13.18
N ASP A 625 25.56 3.87 -13.81
CA ASP A 625 25.42 5.26 -13.36
C ASP A 625 24.78 5.36 -11.97
N ASP A 626 25.31 6.23 -11.11
CA ASP A 626 24.69 6.58 -9.83
C ASP A 626 23.44 7.42 -10.08
N VAL A 627 22.28 6.87 -9.69
CA VAL A 627 20.96 7.48 -9.86
C VAL A 627 20.34 7.91 -8.53
N SER A 628 21.09 7.82 -7.43
CA SER A 628 20.62 8.11 -6.08
C SER A 628 20.16 9.57 -5.92
N ALA A 629 20.87 10.53 -6.50
CA ALA A 629 20.53 11.94 -6.43
C ALA A 629 19.23 12.26 -7.17
N VAL A 630 19.03 11.66 -8.36
CA VAL A 630 17.81 11.85 -9.16
C VAL A 630 16.60 11.24 -8.46
N ALA A 631 16.74 10.00 -7.96
CA ALA A 631 15.68 9.34 -7.20
C ALA A 631 15.32 10.12 -5.93
N SER A 632 16.32 10.57 -5.17
CA SER A 632 16.12 11.34 -3.94
C SER A 632 15.44 12.69 -4.18
N GLY A 633 15.85 13.41 -5.23
CA GLY A 633 15.23 14.68 -5.60
C GLY A 633 13.73 14.52 -5.89
N ARG A 634 13.35 13.50 -6.66
CA ARG A 634 11.95 13.21 -6.99
C ARG A 634 11.14 12.64 -5.85
N ALA A 635 11.78 11.90 -4.95
CA ALA A 635 11.15 11.52 -3.68
C ALA A 635 10.85 12.76 -2.83
N GLY A 636 11.75 13.76 -2.84
CA GLY A 636 11.52 15.06 -2.22
C GLY A 636 10.41 15.87 -2.88
N GLU A 637 10.34 15.89 -4.22
CA GLU A 637 9.23 16.52 -4.97
C GLU A 637 7.89 15.91 -4.56
N ARG A 638 7.83 14.58 -4.49
CA ARG A 638 6.65 13.83 -4.06
C ARG A 638 6.26 14.16 -2.62
N ALA A 639 7.24 14.22 -1.71
CA ALA A 639 7.03 14.59 -0.32
C ALA A 639 6.49 16.03 -0.18
N TRP A 640 7.01 16.96 -0.98
CA TRP A 640 6.51 18.33 -1.03
C TRP A 640 5.07 18.39 -1.53
N ALA A 641 4.73 17.69 -2.61
CA ALA A 641 3.37 17.65 -3.15
C ALA A 641 2.36 17.08 -2.14
N MET A 642 2.79 16.08 -1.35
CA MET A 642 1.95 15.48 -0.31
C MET A 642 1.70 16.44 0.86
N ALA A 643 2.68 17.30 1.19
CA ALA A 643 2.56 18.34 2.21
C ALA A 643 1.82 19.60 1.72
N ASN A 644 1.72 19.81 0.40
CA ASN A 644 1.13 21.00 -0.21
C ASN A 644 0.01 20.62 -1.20
N PRO A 645 -1.08 19.99 -0.73
CA PRO A 645 -2.16 19.58 -1.62
C PRO A 645 -2.83 20.79 -2.26
N GLY A 646 -2.79 20.86 -3.59
CA GLY A 646 -3.46 21.91 -4.36
C GLY A 646 -5.00 21.92 -4.18
N PRO A 647 -5.69 22.95 -4.69
CA PRO A 647 -7.15 23.04 -4.65
C PRO A 647 -7.83 21.90 -5.41
N ALA A 648 -9.10 21.63 -5.10
CA ALA A 648 -9.86 20.57 -5.77
C ALA A 648 -10.09 20.82 -7.26
N HIS A 649 -10.05 22.09 -7.71
CA HIS A 649 -10.21 22.47 -9.11
C HIS A 649 -9.44 23.75 -9.45
N TYR A 650 -9.12 23.90 -10.73
CA TYR A 650 -8.62 25.13 -11.34
C TYR A 650 -9.48 25.54 -12.53
N GLY A 651 -9.56 26.84 -12.80
CA GLY A 651 -10.34 27.39 -13.91
C GLY A 651 -11.83 27.58 -13.60
N THR A 652 -12.61 27.92 -14.62
CA THR A 652 -14.06 28.13 -14.51
C THR A 652 -14.81 26.87 -14.95
N PRO A 653 -15.79 26.37 -14.17
CA PRO A 653 -16.54 25.17 -14.54
C PRO A 653 -17.27 25.37 -15.87
N PRO A 654 -17.33 24.33 -16.72
CA PRO A 654 -18.05 24.41 -17.99
C PRO A 654 -19.56 24.55 -17.76
N PRO A 655 -20.30 25.13 -18.72
CA PRO A 655 -21.76 25.13 -18.68
C PRO A 655 -22.29 23.68 -18.71
N PRO A 656 -23.51 23.44 -18.16
CA PRO A 656 -24.10 22.10 -18.16
C PRO A 656 -24.25 21.56 -19.59
N PRO A 657 -24.16 20.23 -19.77
CA PRO A 657 -24.26 19.61 -21.09
C PRO A 657 -25.61 19.93 -21.75
N PRO A 658 -25.65 20.14 -23.08
CA PRO A 658 -26.88 20.46 -23.78
C PRO A 658 -27.86 19.28 -23.76
N PRO A 659 -29.18 19.52 -23.82
CA PRO A 659 -30.17 18.46 -23.81
C PRO A 659 -30.04 17.56 -25.06
N MET A 660 -29.95 16.25 -24.81
CA MET A 660 -29.73 15.21 -25.84
C MET A 660 -31.01 14.76 -26.54
N THR A 661 -32.16 15.37 -26.24
CA THR A 661 -33.48 15.00 -26.77
C THR A 661 -33.59 15.06 -28.28
N SER A 662 -32.71 15.83 -28.94
CA SER A 662 -32.66 16.00 -30.39
C SER A 662 -31.72 15.04 -31.14
N LEU A 663 -31.01 14.16 -30.42
CA LEU A 663 -30.19 13.11 -31.02
C LEU A 663 -31.06 11.94 -31.55
N PRO A 664 -30.57 11.20 -32.57
CA PRO A 664 -31.15 9.91 -32.93
C PRO A 664 -31.26 8.99 -31.70
N PRO A 665 -32.29 8.13 -31.59
CA PRO A 665 -32.53 7.30 -30.41
C PRO A 665 -31.31 6.48 -29.97
N GLU A 666 -30.57 5.91 -30.93
CA GLU A 666 -29.36 5.13 -30.66
C GLU A 666 -28.25 5.99 -30.05
N ALA A 667 -27.99 7.17 -30.63
CA ALA A 667 -26.96 8.08 -30.12
C ALA A 667 -27.37 8.71 -28.79
N ARG A 668 -28.65 9.00 -28.59
CA ARG A 668 -29.18 9.50 -27.32
C ARG A 668 -28.94 8.49 -26.21
N ARG A 669 -29.37 7.23 -26.39
CA ARG A 669 -29.19 6.16 -25.41
C ARG A 669 -27.72 5.95 -25.07
N ALA A 670 -26.84 5.89 -26.07
CA ALA A 670 -25.42 5.69 -25.84
C ALA A 670 -24.79 6.82 -25.00
N ASN A 671 -25.08 8.08 -25.31
CA ASN A 671 -24.52 9.20 -24.55
C ASN A 671 -25.16 9.34 -23.16
N GLU A 672 -26.46 9.07 -23.01
CA GLU A 672 -27.14 9.03 -21.71
C GLU A 672 -26.58 7.91 -20.81
N SER A 673 -26.42 6.69 -21.33
CA SER A 673 -25.83 5.57 -20.59
C SER A 673 -24.39 5.88 -20.16
N PHE A 674 -23.60 6.52 -21.02
CA PHE A 674 -22.20 6.82 -20.72
C PHE A 674 -22.07 7.90 -19.64
N LEU A 675 -22.81 9.02 -19.80
CA LEU A 675 -22.81 10.10 -18.83
C LEU A 675 -23.33 9.62 -17.48
N TRP A 676 -24.37 8.81 -17.49
CA TRP A 676 -24.86 8.17 -16.28
C TRP A 676 -23.77 7.34 -15.59
N THR A 677 -22.97 6.55 -16.32
CA THR A 677 -21.85 5.82 -15.70
C THR A 677 -20.77 6.76 -15.14
N ILE A 678 -20.43 7.86 -15.83
CA ILE A 678 -19.49 8.86 -15.31
C ILE A 678 -20.01 9.47 -14.00
N GLU A 679 -21.27 9.86 -13.93
CA GLU A 679 -21.89 10.39 -12.70
C GLU A 679 -21.86 9.37 -11.55
N GLN A 680 -21.92 8.06 -11.85
CA GLN A 680 -21.85 7.00 -10.83
C GLN A 680 -20.43 6.73 -10.34
N VAL A 681 -19.41 6.91 -11.20
CA VAL A 681 -17.99 6.69 -10.87
C VAL A 681 -17.39 7.90 -10.16
N PHE A 682 -17.65 9.11 -10.65
CA PHE A 682 -17.07 10.36 -10.13
C PHE A 682 -18.02 11.11 -9.17
N GLY A 683 -19.22 10.58 -8.95
CA GLY A 683 -20.25 11.17 -8.10
C GLY A 683 -21.11 12.23 -8.81
N PRO A 684 -22.29 12.54 -8.23
CA PRO A 684 -23.27 13.45 -8.83
C PRO A 684 -22.78 14.91 -8.96
N ASP A 685 -21.71 15.27 -8.23
CA ASP A 685 -21.17 16.62 -8.14
C ASP A 685 -19.89 16.83 -8.99
N PHE A 686 -19.46 15.85 -9.81
CA PHE A 686 -18.34 16.00 -10.77
C PHE A 686 -18.51 17.22 -11.70
N LEU A 687 -19.76 17.70 -11.87
CA LEU A 687 -20.11 18.90 -12.64
C LEU A 687 -20.72 20.04 -11.78
N ALA A 688 -21.07 19.82 -10.51
CA ALA A 688 -21.78 20.81 -9.71
C ALA A 688 -21.47 20.66 -8.21
N GLY A 689 -20.56 21.48 -7.68
CA GLY A 689 -20.26 21.51 -6.24
C GLY A 689 -21.45 22.01 -5.40
N GLY A 690 -21.89 21.21 -4.43
CA GLY A 690 -22.99 21.53 -3.51
C GLY A 690 -22.68 21.26 -2.01
N PRO A 691 -23.44 21.87 -1.07
CA PRO A 691 -23.00 22.16 0.31
C PRO A 691 -23.29 21.07 1.37
N ARG A 692 -22.60 21.21 2.51
CA ARG A 692 -22.59 20.35 3.72
C ARG A 692 -23.87 20.50 4.58
N GLY A 693 -24.39 19.40 5.11
CA GLY A 693 -25.55 19.33 6.02
C GLY A 693 -25.19 18.93 7.47
N ASP A 694 -26.17 19.10 8.38
CA ASP A 694 -26.10 19.13 9.86
C ASP A 694 -25.42 17.95 10.62
N GLU A 695 -24.88 18.28 11.82
CA GLU A 695 -23.95 17.51 12.67
C GLU A 695 -24.48 16.24 13.39
N LYS A 696 -25.76 15.85 13.27
CA LYS A 696 -26.31 14.70 14.04
C LYS A 696 -26.79 13.51 13.21
N VAL A 697 -27.16 13.76 11.95
CA VAL A 697 -27.54 12.73 11.00
C VAL A 697 -26.81 13.08 9.72
N LEU A 698 -25.90 12.20 9.31
CA LEU A 698 -25.17 12.35 8.06
C LEU A 698 -26.05 11.75 6.94
N PRO A 699 -26.61 12.58 6.05
CA PRO A 699 -27.30 12.07 4.88
C PRO A 699 -26.28 11.54 3.87
N GLY A 700 -26.61 10.43 3.24
CA GLY A 700 -25.90 9.91 2.09
C GLY A 700 -26.88 9.30 1.09
N ILE A 701 -26.35 8.47 0.21
CA ILE A 701 -27.09 7.68 -0.76
C ILE A 701 -27.24 6.27 -0.19
N ALA A 702 -28.47 5.76 -0.21
CA ALA A 702 -28.78 4.37 0.12
C ALA A 702 -28.03 3.43 -0.84
N ALA A 703 -27.04 2.70 -0.34
CA ALA A 703 -26.25 1.79 -1.15
C ALA A 703 -26.74 0.36 -0.97
N SER A 704 -26.57 -0.22 0.22
CA SER A 704 -26.98 -1.61 0.49
C SER A 704 -27.99 -1.64 1.64
N PRO A 705 -29.16 -2.27 1.46
CA PRO A 705 -30.23 -2.24 2.45
C PRO A 705 -29.85 -2.96 3.74
N GLY A 706 -30.50 -2.59 4.83
CA GLY A 706 -30.29 -3.15 6.17
C GLY A 706 -29.93 -2.08 7.19
N ALA A 707 -30.00 -2.45 8.46
CA ALA A 707 -29.70 -1.56 9.57
C ALA A 707 -28.68 -2.22 10.50
N TYR A 708 -27.63 -1.48 10.84
CA TYR A 708 -26.57 -1.95 11.71
C TYR A 708 -26.21 -0.91 12.77
N ARG A 709 -25.82 -1.36 13.96
CA ARG A 709 -25.32 -0.50 15.03
C ARG A 709 -23.97 -1.02 15.48
N GLY A 710 -22.93 -0.22 15.34
CA GLY A 710 -21.58 -0.64 15.69
C GLY A 710 -20.65 0.53 15.98
N THR A 711 -19.38 0.19 16.13
CA THR A 711 -18.29 1.11 16.44
C THR A 711 -17.67 1.59 15.15
N VAL A 712 -17.47 2.90 15.02
CA VAL A 712 -16.82 3.53 13.87
C VAL A 712 -15.34 3.16 13.87
N ARG A 713 -14.89 2.69 12.71
CA ARG A 713 -13.49 2.57 12.34
C ARG A 713 -13.25 3.36 11.05
N ILE A 714 -12.51 4.45 11.14
CA ILE A 714 -12.10 5.28 10.01
C ILE A 714 -10.86 4.66 9.39
N VAL A 715 -10.98 4.33 8.11
CA VAL A 715 -9.94 3.71 7.28
C VAL A 715 -9.79 4.55 6.02
N HIS A 716 -8.65 5.20 5.82
CA HIS A 716 -8.46 6.09 4.67
C HIS A 716 -8.03 5.35 3.40
N ASP A 717 -7.27 4.28 3.57
CA ASP A 717 -6.73 3.47 2.48
C ASP A 717 -6.41 2.05 2.96
N GLU A 718 -5.99 1.21 2.03
CA GLU A 718 -5.73 -0.20 2.25
C GLU A 718 -4.67 -0.46 3.32
N THR A 719 -3.78 0.51 3.59
CA THR A 719 -2.70 0.35 4.57
C THR A 719 -3.17 0.28 6.01
N GLU A 720 -4.41 0.64 6.28
CA GLU A 720 -5.00 0.66 7.62
C GLU A 720 -5.95 -0.53 7.88
N PHE A 721 -5.96 -1.54 7.00
CA PHE A 721 -6.84 -2.71 7.10
C PHE A 721 -6.64 -3.51 8.39
N ASP A 722 -5.44 -3.50 8.97
CA ASP A 722 -5.10 -4.15 10.23
C ASP A 722 -5.84 -3.55 11.44
N ARG A 723 -6.38 -2.34 11.32
CA ARG A 723 -7.18 -1.65 12.36
C ARG A 723 -8.63 -2.10 12.41
N VAL A 724 -9.13 -2.73 11.33
CA VAL A 724 -10.51 -3.20 11.23
C VAL A 724 -10.69 -4.45 12.07
N ARG A 725 -11.81 -4.53 12.80
CA ARG A 725 -12.21 -5.70 13.57
C ARG A 725 -13.60 -6.16 13.13
N ALA A 726 -13.87 -7.45 13.34
CA ALA A 726 -15.17 -8.03 13.04
C ALA A 726 -16.31 -7.25 13.73
N GLY A 727 -17.32 -6.84 12.95
CA GLY A 727 -18.45 -6.02 13.40
C GLY A 727 -18.22 -4.50 13.43
N ASP A 728 -17.06 -4.00 12.99
CA ASP A 728 -16.86 -2.55 12.89
C ASP A 728 -17.78 -1.92 11.82
N VAL A 729 -18.17 -0.66 12.05
CA VAL A 729 -18.72 0.23 11.01
C VAL A 729 -17.54 0.93 10.35
N VAL A 730 -17.17 0.47 9.16
CA VAL A 730 -16.04 1.02 8.44
C VAL A 730 -16.43 2.30 7.73
N VAL A 731 -15.73 3.39 8.02
CA VAL A 731 -15.91 4.72 7.45
C VAL A 731 -14.70 5.07 6.61
N CYS A 732 -14.87 5.32 5.31
CA CYS A 732 -13.73 5.59 4.41
C CYS A 732 -14.06 6.62 3.32
N PRO A 733 -13.07 7.21 2.63
CA PRO A 733 -13.36 8.14 1.54
C PRO A 733 -14.11 7.45 0.39
N THR A 734 -13.55 6.35 -0.11
CA THR A 734 -14.20 5.37 -1.01
C THR A 734 -13.43 4.07 -0.99
N THR A 735 -14.00 3.00 -1.53
CA THR A 735 -13.35 1.68 -1.57
C THR A 735 -12.74 1.37 -2.93
N SER A 736 -11.71 0.53 -2.93
CA SER A 736 -11.13 -0.09 -4.13
C SER A 736 -11.52 -1.58 -4.22
N PRO A 737 -11.30 -2.24 -5.37
CA PRO A 737 -11.53 -3.68 -5.55
C PRO A 737 -10.93 -4.62 -4.52
N VAL A 738 -9.94 -4.17 -3.72
CA VAL A 738 -9.34 -4.99 -2.66
C VAL A 738 -10.21 -5.04 -1.42
N TRP A 739 -11.04 -4.03 -1.19
CA TRP A 739 -11.84 -3.93 0.03
C TRP A 739 -12.80 -5.10 0.18
N SER A 740 -13.16 -5.81 -0.91
CA SER A 740 -13.93 -7.06 -0.87
C SER A 740 -13.42 -8.09 0.14
N LEU A 741 -12.13 -8.02 0.50
CA LEU A 741 -11.54 -8.80 1.59
C LEU A 741 -12.10 -8.48 2.98
N LEU A 742 -12.45 -7.23 3.26
CA LEU A 742 -12.98 -6.76 4.55
C LEU A 742 -14.49 -6.97 4.67
N PHE A 743 -15.23 -6.98 3.56
CA PHE A 743 -16.70 -7.06 3.59
C PHE A 743 -17.25 -8.27 4.37
N PRO A 744 -16.63 -9.47 4.34
CA PRO A 744 -17.06 -10.61 5.14
C PRO A 744 -17.07 -10.36 6.67
N ILE A 745 -16.26 -9.42 7.17
CA ILE A 745 -16.07 -9.23 8.62
C ILE A 745 -16.71 -7.94 9.16
N ILE A 746 -17.00 -6.94 8.32
CA ILE A 746 -17.55 -5.66 8.77
C ILE A 746 -19.06 -5.73 9.03
N GLY A 747 -19.55 -4.86 9.92
CA GLY A 747 -20.97 -4.76 10.24
C GLY A 747 -21.75 -3.78 9.35
N ALA A 748 -21.10 -2.70 8.90
CA ALA A 748 -21.64 -1.76 7.92
C ALA A 748 -20.53 -0.94 7.25
N LEU A 749 -20.85 -0.34 6.09
CA LEU A 749 -19.95 0.54 5.35
C LEU A 749 -20.53 1.96 5.24
N VAL A 750 -19.67 2.96 5.45
CA VAL A 750 -19.98 4.38 5.20
C VAL A 750 -18.89 4.99 4.33
N THR A 751 -19.25 5.64 3.22
CA THR A 751 -18.27 6.32 2.35
C THR A 751 -18.56 7.80 2.13
N ASP A 752 -17.51 8.62 1.98
CA ASP A 752 -17.64 10.04 1.61
C ASP A 752 -18.00 10.21 0.14
N GLU A 753 -17.45 9.35 -0.71
CA GLU A 753 -17.62 9.35 -2.17
C GLU A 753 -18.26 8.04 -2.65
N GLY A 754 -18.95 8.11 -3.78
CA GLY A 754 -19.50 6.96 -4.48
C GLY A 754 -21.00 7.09 -4.76
N GLY A 755 -21.44 6.61 -5.93
CA GLY A 755 -22.85 6.47 -6.26
C GLY A 755 -23.46 5.14 -5.82
N THR A 756 -24.75 4.95 -6.08
CA THR A 756 -25.45 3.66 -5.91
C THR A 756 -24.82 2.52 -6.72
N LEU A 757 -24.03 2.82 -7.75
CA LEU A 757 -23.30 1.86 -8.58
C LEU A 757 -21.79 1.91 -8.41
N SER A 758 -21.31 2.71 -7.47
CA SER A 758 -19.90 2.70 -7.15
C SER A 758 -19.50 1.34 -6.61
N HIS A 759 -18.23 1.00 -6.81
CA HIS A 759 -17.63 -0.21 -6.27
C HIS A 759 -18.00 -0.48 -4.78
N PRO A 760 -17.94 0.48 -3.84
CA PRO A 760 -18.39 0.25 -2.45
C PRO A 760 -19.84 -0.19 -2.33
N ALA A 761 -20.75 0.43 -3.09
CA ALA A 761 -22.17 0.12 -3.02
C ALA A 761 -22.48 -1.27 -3.58
N ILE A 762 -21.76 -1.68 -4.62
CA ILE A 762 -21.94 -2.98 -5.26
C ILE A 762 -21.42 -4.11 -4.36
N ILE A 763 -20.18 -4.01 -3.89
CA ILE A 763 -19.60 -5.06 -3.03
C ILE A 763 -20.37 -5.17 -1.70
N ALA A 764 -20.83 -4.05 -1.14
CA ALA A 764 -21.69 -4.07 0.05
C ALA A 764 -22.92 -4.95 -0.15
N ARG A 765 -23.60 -4.85 -1.30
CA ARG A 765 -24.77 -5.69 -1.62
C ARG A 765 -24.38 -7.13 -1.86
N GLU A 766 -23.28 -7.36 -2.56
CA GLU A 766 -22.78 -8.71 -2.86
C GLU A 766 -22.38 -9.46 -1.59
N HIS A 767 -22.08 -8.76 -0.49
CA HIS A 767 -21.83 -9.36 0.83
C HIS A 767 -22.97 -9.17 1.83
N GLY A 768 -24.10 -8.59 1.44
CA GLY A 768 -25.23 -8.32 2.35
C GLY A 768 -24.93 -7.34 3.49
N VAL A 769 -23.89 -6.52 3.34
CA VAL A 769 -23.46 -5.53 4.34
C VAL A 769 -24.27 -4.24 4.17
N PRO A 770 -24.94 -3.71 5.22
CA PRO A 770 -25.61 -2.42 5.16
C PRO A 770 -24.66 -1.29 4.81
N ALA A 771 -25.02 -0.43 3.84
CA ALA A 771 -24.10 0.61 3.37
C ALA A 771 -24.77 1.95 3.01
N VAL A 772 -24.09 3.04 3.36
CA VAL A 772 -24.43 4.42 2.99
C VAL A 772 -23.21 5.05 2.31
N VAL A 773 -23.37 5.55 1.08
CA VAL A 773 -22.27 6.15 0.31
C VAL A 773 -22.53 7.64 0.05
N ALA A 774 -21.57 8.38 -0.51
CA ALA A 774 -21.70 9.81 -0.82
C ALA A 774 -22.14 10.69 0.38
N THR A 775 -21.68 10.36 1.59
CA THR A 775 -21.93 11.21 2.76
C THR A 775 -21.15 12.53 2.71
N ARG A 776 -20.14 12.62 1.84
CA ARG A 776 -19.21 13.74 1.60
C ARG A 776 -18.31 14.15 2.77
N VAL A 777 -18.70 13.85 4.01
CA VAL A 777 -18.06 14.36 5.22
C VAL A 777 -17.96 13.35 6.36
N ALA A 778 -18.37 12.09 6.17
CA ALA A 778 -18.32 11.09 7.24
C ALA A 778 -16.90 10.89 7.79
N THR A 779 -15.86 10.80 6.96
CA THR A 779 -14.48 10.64 7.47
C THR A 779 -13.99 11.86 8.25
N ALA A 780 -14.53 13.06 7.96
CA ALA A 780 -14.18 14.30 8.63
C ALA A 780 -15.04 14.58 9.88
N THR A 781 -16.23 13.99 9.97
CA THR A 781 -17.24 14.30 10.99
C THR A 781 -17.30 13.23 12.09
N LEU A 782 -17.21 11.95 11.72
CA LEU A 782 -17.19 10.84 12.66
C LEU A 782 -15.80 10.70 13.30
N ARG A 783 -15.73 9.99 14.43
CA ARG A 783 -14.48 9.71 15.16
C ARG A 783 -14.31 8.22 15.36
N ASP A 784 -13.06 7.75 15.33
CA ASP A 784 -12.72 6.39 15.70
C ASP A 784 -13.26 6.03 17.09
N GLY A 785 -13.86 4.83 17.21
CA GLY A 785 -14.46 4.35 18.46
C GLY A 785 -15.88 4.89 18.74
N GLN A 786 -16.39 5.83 17.95
CA GLN A 786 -17.73 6.39 18.12
C GLN A 786 -18.80 5.36 17.76
N ARG A 787 -19.94 5.33 18.46
CA ARG A 787 -21.05 4.46 18.09
C ARG A 787 -21.98 5.14 17.09
N VAL A 788 -22.37 4.43 16.05
CA VAL A 788 -23.31 4.91 15.03
C VAL A 788 -24.38 3.87 14.71
N ALA A 789 -25.53 4.34 14.23
CA ALA A 789 -26.52 3.53 13.54
C ALA A 789 -26.46 3.85 12.05
N VAL A 790 -26.23 2.84 11.23
CA VAL A 790 -26.25 2.93 9.77
C VAL A 790 -27.56 2.33 9.28
N ASP A 791 -28.36 3.11 8.57
CA ASP A 791 -29.53 2.63 7.83
C ASP A 791 -29.23 2.76 6.34
N GLY A 792 -28.80 1.64 5.74
CA GLY A 792 -28.41 1.59 4.34
C GLY A 792 -29.60 1.60 3.37
N GLY A 793 -30.81 1.35 3.86
CA GLY A 793 -32.04 1.49 3.06
C GLY A 793 -32.54 2.94 3.02
N ALA A 794 -32.43 3.66 4.13
CA ALA A 794 -32.77 5.09 4.21
C ALA A 794 -31.64 6.02 3.75
N GLY A 795 -30.40 5.53 3.65
CA GLY A 795 -29.24 6.33 3.27
C GLY A 795 -28.79 7.28 4.38
N THR A 796 -28.89 6.87 5.64
CA THR A 796 -28.59 7.76 6.79
C THR A 796 -27.65 7.12 7.79
N VAL A 797 -26.75 7.93 8.36
CA VAL A 797 -25.89 7.54 9.47
C VAL A 797 -26.19 8.45 10.67
N THR A 798 -26.60 7.86 11.79
CA THR A 798 -26.95 8.58 13.01
C THR A 798 -25.93 8.31 14.10
N VAL A 799 -25.37 9.37 14.68
CA VAL A 799 -24.48 9.25 15.84
C VAL A 799 -25.29 8.81 17.06
N LEU A 800 -24.83 7.75 17.73
CA LEU A 800 -25.42 7.24 18.95
C LEU A 800 -24.72 7.86 20.16
N ALA A 801 -25.50 8.20 21.19
CA ALA A 801 -25.01 8.71 22.46
C ALA A 801 -24.26 7.65 23.27
#